data_AF-A0AAX6MSY7-F1
#
_entry.id   AF-A0AAX6MSY7-F1
#
_cell.length_a   1.000
_cell.length_b   1.000
_cell.length_c   1.000
_cell.angle_alpha   90.00
_cell.angle_beta   90.00
_cell.angle_gamma   90.00
#
_symmetry.space_group_name_H-M   'P 1'
#
loop_
_entity.id
_entity.type
_entity.pdbx_description
1 polymer ?
#
loop_
_entity_poly.entity_id
_entity_poly.type
_entity_poly.pdbx_seq_one_letter_code
_entity_poly.pdbx_strand_id
1 'polypeptide(L)'
;MDSAIRVFKAQKIPVLEPGRPEYNQAIATSNLLFRFSRPDYVVQPETAAHVQTIIREARSKKLKITIKCNGHSYAGHSTAFKGISLDLRKMTKVVLDMKSSTKTVTIEAGCQWGHVYEALINGGHNGWVINGGRCPTVGVSGFILGGGLGPFTRSFGMGSDTLKEATLVTADGRLVTVKDTDHPTSNNGKLFWAIRGAGGGNFGVLVKMKMEVQKLGNKDGMVVAGRYQWFPKQGFTDDVIATMNTLYTTKWPKAMTIDSTWICDLRQNGSHGVRFIVTFDGSKPEHDRIIDTYIKNEDLKKQLKRRVLGEKSTRFLYETLASQWFQETERSYPTNKTYELYSSFVFKNDNAEDIGRITAIIKDLMNDFQESFKGEQVNFLVTWIHSGGKATEKSPSDSAFFWREAVFHTYVTVEWVDKWMERDMRDFLARVKKALRPFSLNGEAAFFNFADGDFSPGSYESAYFGGNRDELRRIKKIWDEDDFFKTAQGVQLPGAPEQSKEEDGEDKTDKLAAEQWEHYRKWEYYKTQDIQKDLDELASLGVYDVNTTLGLSTFAASFAYECLRSVPNRVEPAQQLIQSLKAFVEWQSTLAWLKDPPKSYGFPAIDIQGSLDKILDTAEQGGYESEYDFQVAITQTISAAHDGHFFYTPDIFTAFTFENRLAQDIVSVSTDGVSLPKLYRLSELESGSAVPIAEINGKNATSFIIDLGAQFGSFQDSDAQWNNQFPTYASPNAQSPWGINEIYLGPRLTLTYENGKSEFGDTTATLNQGAESFAGIITGDDFYDTFCTPKQPSGLEKKASTKPSKLKRHVGPRAPTTSPDLTMIANTPEKSTAGYFLDGNGYDDVAVLAITSFEEEDDQYLTSFQNTIQKFLSQCRSAKKQRLVIDLTSNGGGFIATGFELFGQLFPGANKFTANNMRLSDSLVDISQIFSSSSPADQANTLNSFPSFFDNISPAGVGEPQGIKFETVDDIMSPITLQNDKFSQYIGEPNNVLDTTGNGSQASPPFKPENIVLLTDGACSSTCTTFSYLMLFQEHVKTVSVGGRPQNGQMQSLGGVEGGQSLGMGDIAQAASVALSLAKNQSQAQLDEFQDGELGLLDSAYAIRRAADVSAPGGINFKNNFAPSDSRTPLQFLYEPANCRFFYTADMLFRPELVWAHAVGAAWSDPDKYCAPGSRTAVDGPRPVDPVFAKDTGDGAVDGGRGGGVSNGTDRTGSGSAGGAKDEDDDENSAEGARARSTVQMMSLLASVSVVMLCL
;
A
#
# COMPACT_ATOMS: atom_id res chain seq x y z
N MET A 1 16.13 1.39 42.56
CA MET A 1 16.81 1.10 41.27
C MET A 1 17.86 2.19 41.01
N ASP A 2 17.37 3.41 40.87
CA ASP A 2 17.92 4.76 40.93
C ASP A 2 19.29 4.99 41.63
N SER A 3 19.68 4.27 42.68
CA SER A 3 21.06 4.32 43.19
C SER A 3 22.08 3.80 42.17
N ALA A 4 21.79 2.69 41.48
CA ALA A 4 22.62 2.16 40.40
C ALA A 4 22.57 3.07 39.16
N ILE A 5 21.39 3.59 38.81
CA ILE A 5 21.23 4.52 37.68
C ILE A 5 22.04 5.80 37.88
N ARG A 6 22.11 6.32 39.11
CA ARG A 6 23.01 7.45 39.44
C ARG A 6 24.48 7.09 39.25
N VAL A 7 24.93 5.89 39.60
CA VAL A 7 26.30 5.42 39.32
C VAL A 7 26.54 5.29 37.81
N PHE A 8 25.57 4.78 37.05
CA PHE A 8 25.68 4.63 35.59
C PHE A 8 25.79 5.99 34.90
N LYS A 9 24.87 6.92 35.19
CA LYS A 9 24.89 8.29 34.66
C LYS A 9 26.18 9.03 35.07
N ALA A 10 26.65 8.86 36.32
CA ALA A 10 27.90 9.46 36.79
C ALA A 10 29.16 8.90 36.09
N GLN A 11 29.15 7.61 35.70
CA GLN A 11 30.21 7.01 34.87
C GLN A 11 29.98 7.20 33.36
N LYS A 12 29.05 8.08 32.95
CA LYS A 12 28.65 8.33 31.56
C LYS A 12 28.21 7.09 30.78
N ILE A 13 27.73 6.06 31.47
CA ILE A 13 27.10 4.91 30.83
C ILE A 13 25.71 5.35 30.34
N PRO A 14 25.39 5.23 29.04
CA PRO A 14 24.06 5.57 28.53
C PRO A 14 22.95 4.77 29.23
N VAL A 15 21.94 5.50 29.73
CA VAL A 15 20.72 4.95 30.31
C VAL A 15 19.52 5.58 29.61
N LEU A 16 18.62 4.75 29.10
CA LEU A 16 17.36 5.17 28.48
C LEU A 16 16.22 4.88 29.46
N GLU A 17 15.32 5.85 29.60
CA GLU A 17 14.27 5.87 30.63
C GLU A 17 12.89 5.74 29.96
N PRO A 18 11.91 5.06 30.59
CA PRO A 18 10.55 4.93 30.04
C PRO A 18 9.93 6.29 29.67
N GLY A 19 9.17 6.32 28.57
CA GLY A 19 8.57 7.55 28.04
C GLY A 19 9.48 8.37 27.12
N ARG A 20 10.67 7.86 26.76
CA ARG A 20 11.55 8.48 25.75
C ARG A 20 11.55 7.69 24.42
N PRO A 21 11.62 8.34 23.25
CA PRO A 21 11.61 7.66 21.95
C PRO A 21 12.73 6.61 21.81
N GLU A 22 13.93 6.91 22.31
CA GLU A 22 15.10 6.03 22.25
C GLU A 22 14.91 4.79 23.14
N TYR A 23 14.24 4.93 24.29
CA TYR A 23 13.84 3.78 25.11
C TYR A 23 12.88 2.89 24.33
N ASN A 24 11.84 3.46 23.70
CA ASN A 24 10.85 2.70 22.92
C ASN A 24 11.52 1.94 21.75
N GLN A 25 12.38 2.61 20.98
CA GLN A 25 13.21 1.99 19.94
C GLN A 25 14.13 0.90 20.51
N ALA A 26 14.70 1.10 21.70
CA ALA A 26 15.62 0.15 22.29
C ALA A 26 14.91 -1.13 22.80
N ILE A 27 13.70 -1.00 23.37
CA ILE A 27 12.92 -2.16 23.85
C ILE A 27 12.21 -2.92 22.72
N ALA A 28 12.00 -2.30 21.56
CA ALA A 28 11.29 -2.86 20.41
C ALA A 28 11.70 -4.29 20.02
N THR A 29 10.71 -5.01 19.48
CA THR A 29 10.73 -6.42 19.06
C THR A 29 9.59 -6.64 18.06
N SER A 30 9.77 -7.53 17.08
CA SER A 30 8.81 -7.80 16.01
C SER A 30 7.65 -8.70 16.45
N ASN A 31 7.95 -9.73 17.23
CA ASN A 31 6.93 -10.64 17.73
C ASN A 31 6.01 -9.92 18.72
N LEU A 32 4.75 -9.71 18.32
CA LEU A 32 3.77 -8.97 19.10
C LEU A 32 3.43 -9.61 20.47
N LEU A 33 3.81 -10.87 20.73
CA LEU A 33 3.74 -11.47 22.08
C LEU A 33 4.63 -10.71 23.09
N PHE A 34 5.71 -10.09 22.64
CA PHE A 34 6.72 -9.44 23.48
C PHE A 34 6.64 -7.89 23.48
N ARG A 35 5.73 -7.30 22.70
CA ARG A 35 5.60 -5.83 22.51
C ARG A 35 5.35 -5.03 23.79
N PHE A 36 4.81 -5.66 24.83
CA PHE A 36 4.54 -5.06 26.13
C PHE A 36 5.67 -5.23 27.15
N SER A 37 6.86 -5.66 26.72
CA SER A 37 8.07 -5.60 27.55
C SER A 37 8.35 -4.16 28.03
N ARG A 38 8.41 -3.94 29.34
CA ARG A 38 8.71 -2.63 29.95
C ARG A 38 9.78 -2.78 31.03
N PRO A 39 11.07 -2.91 30.66
CA PRO A 39 12.15 -2.87 31.64
C PRO A 39 12.14 -1.53 32.38
N ASP A 40 12.53 -1.53 33.65
CA ASP A 40 12.58 -0.29 34.44
C ASP A 40 13.54 0.72 33.77
N TYR A 41 14.63 0.22 33.17
CA TYR A 41 15.62 0.98 32.39
C TYR A 41 16.26 0.13 31.28
N VAL A 42 16.65 0.77 30.18
CA VAL A 42 17.65 0.19 29.24
C VAL A 42 19.00 0.82 29.54
N VAL A 43 20.07 0.02 29.59
CA VAL A 43 21.44 0.49 29.80
C VAL A 43 22.32 -0.02 28.68
N GLN A 44 22.96 0.90 27.95
CA GLN A 44 23.75 0.60 26.75
C GLN A 44 25.26 0.77 27.00
N PRO A 45 26.00 -0.26 27.46
CA PRO A 45 27.44 -0.17 27.66
C PRO A 45 28.18 -0.01 26.33
N GLU A 46 29.23 0.80 26.34
CA GLU A 46 30.13 1.04 25.20
C GLU A 46 31.48 0.32 25.39
N THR A 47 31.78 -0.12 26.62
CA THR A 47 33.05 -0.75 26.97
C THR A 47 32.84 -1.91 27.95
N ALA A 48 33.81 -2.83 28.00
CA ALA A 48 33.83 -3.89 29.00
C ALA A 48 33.85 -3.35 30.44
N ALA A 49 34.43 -2.16 30.68
CA ALA A 49 34.42 -1.51 31.99
C ALA A 49 33.01 -1.05 32.39
N HIS A 50 32.20 -0.53 31.45
CA HIS A 50 30.80 -0.19 31.71
C HIS A 50 30.02 -1.44 32.13
N VAL A 51 30.22 -2.57 31.43
CA VAL A 51 29.62 -3.86 31.81
C VAL A 51 30.05 -4.30 33.21
N GLN A 52 31.34 -4.19 33.56
CA GLN A 52 31.81 -4.52 34.91
C GLN A 52 31.15 -3.66 36.00
N THR A 53 30.96 -2.36 35.77
CA THR A 53 30.20 -1.49 36.69
C THR A 53 28.74 -1.96 36.80
N ILE A 54 28.07 -2.19 35.67
CA ILE A 54 26.65 -2.60 35.65
C ILE A 54 26.43 -3.90 36.44
N ILE A 55 27.28 -4.91 36.24
CA ILE A 55 27.14 -6.20 36.93
C ILE A 55 27.40 -6.07 38.44
N ARG A 56 28.42 -5.30 38.87
CA ARG A 56 28.68 -5.07 40.31
C ARG A 56 27.55 -4.30 40.99
N GLU A 57 27.04 -3.26 40.33
CA GLU A 57 25.91 -2.47 40.83
C GLU A 57 24.64 -3.29 40.92
N ALA A 58 24.34 -4.10 39.90
CA ALA A 58 23.17 -4.97 39.89
C ALA A 58 23.25 -6.10 40.93
N ARG A 59 24.38 -6.83 41.03
CA ARG A 59 24.55 -7.89 42.03
C ARG A 59 24.50 -7.34 43.46
N SER A 60 25.20 -6.24 43.75
CA SER A 60 25.19 -5.62 45.08
C SER A 60 23.81 -5.11 45.51
N LYS A 61 22.92 -4.78 44.56
CA LYS A 61 21.58 -4.22 44.81
C LYS A 61 20.44 -5.19 44.41
N LYS A 62 20.78 -6.46 44.12
CA LYS A 62 19.86 -7.54 43.70
C LYS A 62 18.92 -7.15 42.55
N LEU A 63 19.43 -6.37 41.59
CA LEU A 63 18.69 -5.92 40.42
C LEU A 63 18.72 -7.01 39.34
N LYS A 64 17.56 -7.35 38.78
CA LYS A 64 17.46 -8.27 37.64
C LYS A 64 18.07 -7.61 36.39
N ILE A 65 18.89 -8.37 35.65
CA ILE A 65 19.39 -8.01 34.32
C ILE A 65 18.90 -9.04 33.31
N THR A 66 18.41 -8.57 32.16
CA THR A 66 18.32 -9.37 30.92
C THR A 66 19.38 -8.85 29.94
N ILE A 67 20.14 -9.74 29.32
CA ILE A 67 21.17 -9.37 28.32
C ILE A 67 20.52 -9.34 26.93
N LYS A 68 20.50 -8.17 26.28
CA LYS A 68 20.01 -7.98 24.91
C LYS A 68 21.21 -7.68 24.00
N CYS A 69 21.35 -8.43 22.92
CA CYS A 69 22.09 -7.99 21.74
C CYS A 69 21.07 -7.36 20.78
N ASN A 70 20.66 -8.04 19.70
CA ASN A 70 19.59 -7.53 18.82
C ASN A 70 18.21 -8.21 19.00
N GLY A 71 17.91 -8.79 20.17
CA GLY A 71 16.54 -9.23 20.50
C GLY A 71 15.99 -10.49 19.81
N HIS A 72 16.70 -11.14 18.89
CA HIS A 72 16.29 -12.38 18.19
C HIS A 72 16.24 -13.63 19.11
N SER A 73 15.39 -13.64 20.14
CA SER A 73 15.09 -14.84 20.94
C SER A 73 13.64 -15.22 20.75
N TYR A 74 13.40 -16.36 20.10
CA TYR A 74 12.06 -16.89 19.82
C TYR A 74 11.21 -17.12 21.08
N ALA A 75 11.82 -17.53 22.19
CA ALA A 75 11.19 -17.64 23.51
C ALA A 75 11.33 -16.38 24.39
N GLY A 76 11.72 -15.23 23.82
CA GLY A 76 11.81 -13.96 24.54
C GLY A 76 12.91 -13.88 25.60
N HIS A 77 13.90 -14.78 25.62
CA HIS A 77 14.95 -14.80 26.66
C HIS A 77 15.86 -13.56 26.69
N SER A 78 15.90 -12.77 25.62
CA SER A 78 16.59 -11.48 25.53
C SER A 78 15.66 -10.27 25.71
N THR A 79 14.40 -10.50 26.09
CA THR A 79 13.37 -9.50 26.37
C THR A 79 13.23 -9.26 27.88
N ALA A 80 13.08 -8.00 28.28
CA ALA A 80 13.28 -7.56 29.66
C ALA A 80 11.98 -7.03 30.29
N PHE A 81 11.06 -7.91 30.70
CA PHE A 81 9.76 -7.50 31.27
C PHE A 81 9.84 -6.62 32.53
N LYS A 82 10.94 -6.70 33.28
CA LYS A 82 11.26 -5.88 34.47
C LYS A 82 12.75 -5.97 34.77
N GLY A 83 13.32 -4.99 35.46
CA GLY A 83 14.75 -4.87 35.72
C GLY A 83 15.46 -4.05 34.63
N ILE A 84 16.76 -4.27 34.50
CA ILE A 84 17.60 -3.61 33.50
C ILE A 84 17.67 -4.46 32.23
N SER A 85 17.34 -3.85 31.09
CA SER A 85 17.73 -4.37 29.77
C SER A 85 19.18 -3.94 29.50
N LEU A 86 20.13 -4.87 29.63
CA LEU A 86 21.53 -4.66 29.31
C LEU A 86 21.74 -4.82 27.80
N ASP A 87 21.66 -3.71 27.08
CA ASP A 87 21.60 -3.64 25.62
C ASP A 87 23.00 -3.38 25.02
N LEU A 88 23.65 -4.43 24.53
CA LEU A 88 25.04 -4.39 24.10
C LEU A 88 25.28 -3.65 22.77
N ARG A 89 24.23 -3.15 22.08
CA ARG A 89 24.32 -2.63 20.69
C ARG A 89 25.20 -1.38 20.46
N LYS A 90 25.84 -0.83 21.50
CA LYS A 90 26.91 0.18 21.35
C LYS A 90 28.32 -0.44 21.23
N MET A 91 28.48 -1.74 21.50
CA MET A 91 29.74 -2.49 21.37
C MET A 91 29.83 -3.19 20.01
N THR A 92 30.06 -2.42 18.95
CA THR A 92 29.92 -2.86 17.54
C THR A 92 31.24 -3.05 16.79
N LYS A 93 32.40 -3.03 17.47
CA LYS A 93 33.68 -3.09 16.77
C LYS A 93 33.98 -4.48 16.18
N VAL A 94 34.40 -4.47 14.92
CA VAL A 94 34.95 -5.63 14.21
C VAL A 94 36.41 -5.33 13.82
N VAL A 95 37.31 -6.29 14.01
CA VAL A 95 38.72 -6.21 13.61
C VAL A 95 39.12 -7.52 12.93
N LEU A 96 39.44 -7.45 11.64
CA LEU A 96 39.84 -8.60 10.84
C LEU A 96 41.37 -8.69 10.72
N ASP A 97 41.93 -9.86 11.03
CA ASP A 97 43.34 -10.18 10.79
C ASP A 97 43.47 -11.23 9.67
N MET A 98 43.80 -10.74 8.48
CA MET A 98 44.14 -11.56 7.32
C MET A 98 45.65 -11.76 7.12
N LYS A 99 46.50 -11.20 8.00
CA LYS A 99 47.97 -11.22 7.88
C LYS A 99 48.60 -12.40 8.64
N SER A 100 48.07 -12.74 9.83
CA SER A 100 48.47 -13.93 10.58
C SER A 100 48.28 -15.22 9.77
N SER A 101 49.02 -16.29 10.11
CA SER A 101 48.91 -17.60 9.45
C SER A 101 47.47 -18.13 9.52
N THR A 102 46.95 -18.29 10.73
CA THR A 102 45.52 -18.44 11.03
C THR A 102 44.81 -17.10 10.81
N LYS A 103 43.84 -17.07 9.90
CA LYS A 103 43.01 -15.88 9.65
C LYS A 103 41.98 -15.77 10.76
N THR A 104 41.81 -14.60 11.38
CA THR A 104 40.86 -14.43 12.48
C THR A 104 40.08 -13.13 12.39
N VAL A 105 38.89 -13.13 12.99
CA VAL A 105 38.08 -11.92 13.20
C VAL A 105 37.86 -11.77 14.69
N THR A 106 38.08 -10.56 15.23
CA THR A 106 37.74 -10.18 16.59
C THR A 106 36.49 -9.30 16.54
N ILE A 107 35.47 -9.66 17.31
CA ILE A 107 34.11 -9.12 17.21
C ILE A 107 33.64 -8.75 18.62
N GLU A 108 33.11 -7.54 18.81
CA GLU A 108 32.44 -7.15 20.05
C GLU A 108 31.02 -7.73 20.15
N ALA A 109 30.55 -7.97 21.37
CA ALA A 109 29.34 -8.76 21.60
C ALA A 109 28.01 -8.05 21.25
N GLY A 110 28.07 -6.75 20.94
CA GLY A 110 26.97 -5.95 20.41
C GLY A 110 26.80 -6.02 18.90
N CYS A 111 27.75 -6.62 18.17
CA CYS A 111 27.64 -6.74 16.72
C CYS A 111 26.43 -7.58 16.28
N GLN A 112 25.88 -7.20 15.14
CA GLN A 112 25.03 -8.05 14.32
C GLN A 112 25.92 -8.74 13.25
N TRP A 113 25.44 -9.80 12.59
CA TRP A 113 26.20 -10.47 11.52
C TRP A 113 26.51 -9.58 10.32
N GLY A 114 25.66 -8.59 10.01
CA GLY A 114 25.91 -7.59 8.97
C GLY A 114 27.27 -6.90 9.11
N HIS A 115 27.57 -6.32 10.28
CA HIS A 115 28.86 -5.65 10.56
C HIS A 115 30.07 -6.57 10.36
N VAL A 116 29.90 -7.87 10.62
CA VAL A 116 30.98 -8.87 10.54
C VAL A 116 31.24 -9.31 9.10
N TYR A 117 30.19 -9.38 8.27
CA TYR A 117 30.32 -9.66 6.85
C TYR A 117 30.84 -8.46 6.08
N GLU A 118 30.41 -7.24 6.43
CA GLU A 118 30.95 -5.99 5.88
C GLU A 118 32.49 -5.92 5.99
N ALA A 119 33.06 -6.34 7.12
CA ALA A 119 34.51 -6.36 7.31
C ALA A 119 35.26 -7.32 6.35
N LEU A 120 34.63 -8.38 5.85
CA LEU A 120 35.17 -9.24 4.78
C LEU A 120 34.98 -8.61 3.39
N ILE A 121 33.81 -8.01 3.16
CA ILE A 121 33.40 -7.40 1.88
C ILE A 121 34.31 -6.21 1.57
N ASN A 122 34.42 -5.25 2.49
CA ASN A 122 35.21 -4.03 2.32
C ASN A 122 36.72 -4.30 2.25
N GLY A 123 37.19 -5.45 2.76
CA GLY A 123 38.56 -5.94 2.57
C GLY A 123 38.80 -6.69 1.26
N GLY A 124 37.75 -6.95 0.46
CA GLY A 124 37.83 -7.68 -0.81
C GLY A 124 38.24 -9.15 -0.68
N HIS A 125 38.08 -9.75 0.50
CA HIS A 125 38.68 -11.03 0.90
C HIS A 125 37.97 -12.28 0.35
N ASN A 126 37.91 -12.36 -0.97
CA ASN A 126 37.31 -13.47 -1.71
C ASN A 126 38.01 -14.81 -1.42
N GLY A 127 37.22 -15.89 -1.37
CA GLY A 127 37.66 -17.23 -0.96
C GLY A 127 37.70 -17.47 0.55
N TRP A 128 37.26 -16.49 1.33
CA TRP A 128 37.12 -16.58 2.79
C TRP A 128 35.68 -16.25 3.21
N VAL A 129 35.24 -16.88 4.31
CA VAL A 129 33.94 -16.67 4.95
C VAL A 129 34.06 -16.80 6.47
N ILE A 130 33.13 -16.21 7.21
CA ILE A 130 32.97 -16.42 8.66
C ILE A 130 31.72 -17.26 8.90
N ASN A 131 31.82 -18.27 9.76
CA ASN A 131 30.75 -19.25 10.03
C ASN A 131 29.63 -18.67 10.91
N GLY A 132 28.91 -17.70 10.37
CA GLY A 132 27.85 -16.92 11.03
C GLY A 132 26.43 -17.23 10.55
N GLY A 133 25.47 -16.42 10.97
CA GLY A 133 24.03 -16.60 10.67
C GLY A 133 23.60 -16.09 9.29
N ARG A 134 22.48 -16.61 8.79
CA ARG A 134 21.86 -16.18 7.51
C ARG A 134 21.30 -14.75 7.60
N CYS A 135 20.62 -14.43 8.70
CA CYS A 135 19.99 -13.13 8.94
C CYS A 135 21.03 -12.12 9.45
N PRO A 136 21.08 -10.88 8.91
CA PRO A 136 22.12 -9.91 9.24
C PRO A 136 21.99 -9.37 10.65
N THR A 137 20.74 -9.14 11.06
CA THR A 137 20.27 -8.51 12.28
C THR A 137 20.47 -9.39 13.51
N VAL A 138 20.71 -10.69 13.32
CA VAL A 138 20.98 -11.61 14.43
C VAL A 138 22.26 -11.22 15.17
N GLY A 139 22.12 -10.98 16.47
CA GLY A 139 23.22 -10.63 17.35
C GLY A 139 24.23 -11.77 17.49
N VAL A 140 25.50 -11.48 17.18
CA VAL A 140 26.55 -12.50 17.04
C VAL A 140 26.82 -13.27 18.34
N SER A 141 26.66 -12.58 19.48
CA SER A 141 26.95 -13.12 20.81
C SER A 141 25.99 -14.24 21.19
N GLY A 142 24.67 -13.98 21.17
CA GLY A 142 23.64 -14.99 21.44
C GLY A 142 23.77 -16.19 20.49
N PHE A 143 23.93 -15.92 19.19
CA PHE A 143 24.06 -16.93 18.14
C PHE A 143 25.21 -17.93 18.41
N ILE A 144 26.41 -17.43 18.72
CA ILE A 144 27.59 -18.29 18.97
C ILE A 144 27.48 -19.02 20.32
N LEU A 145 26.94 -18.38 21.36
CA LEU A 145 26.80 -18.98 22.68
C LEU A 145 25.85 -20.19 22.67
N GLY A 146 24.79 -20.17 21.85
CA GLY A 146 23.89 -21.31 21.60
C GLY A 146 24.32 -22.25 20.47
N GLY A 147 25.57 -22.20 20.01
CA GLY A 147 26.16 -23.13 19.04
C GLY A 147 26.25 -22.60 17.61
N GLY A 148 25.21 -21.91 17.12
CA GLY A 148 25.21 -21.20 15.84
C GLY A 148 25.07 -22.09 14.59
N LEU A 149 24.07 -21.78 13.74
CA LEU A 149 23.80 -22.47 12.48
C LEU A 149 23.83 -21.49 11.29
N GLY A 150 24.70 -21.77 10.31
CA GLY A 150 24.99 -20.91 9.17
C GLY A 150 24.87 -21.64 7.82
N PRO A 151 25.07 -20.93 6.69
CA PRO A 151 25.07 -21.54 5.35
C PRO A 151 26.16 -22.60 5.19
N PHE A 152 27.30 -22.43 5.88
CA PHE A 152 28.48 -23.27 5.78
C PHE A 152 28.69 -24.22 6.97
N THR A 153 27.66 -24.46 7.80
CA THR A 153 27.79 -25.38 8.94
C THR A 153 28.22 -26.78 8.52
N ARG A 154 27.76 -27.25 7.36
CA ARG A 154 28.16 -28.52 6.77
C ARG A 154 29.62 -28.56 6.29
N SER A 155 30.18 -27.44 5.84
CA SER A 155 31.60 -27.31 5.44
C SER A 155 32.55 -27.17 6.63
N PHE A 156 32.17 -26.38 7.65
CA PHE A 156 33.12 -25.91 8.68
C PHE A 156 32.84 -26.37 10.11
N GLY A 157 31.64 -26.88 10.40
CA GLY A 157 31.17 -27.24 11.75
C GLY A 157 30.14 -26.24 12.28
N MET A 158 29.77 -26.36 13.55
CA MET A 158 28.90 -25.37 14.21
C MET A 158 29.57 -23.99 14.26
N GLY A 159 28.81 -22.91 14.36
CA GLY A 159 29.39 -21.56 14.48
C GLY A 159 30.39 -21.45 15.65
N SER A 160 30.01 -22.03 16.79
CA SER A 160 30.83 -22.14 18.00
C SER A 160 32.08 -23.01 17.87
N ASP A 161 32.18 -23.86 16.84
CA ASP A 161 33.38 -24.66 16.60
C ASP A 161 34.55 -23.84 16.05
N THR A 162 34.26 -22.65 15.49
CA THR A 162 35.26 -21.70 14.98
C THR A 162 35.67 -20.64 16.01
N LEU A 163 35.09 -20.65 17.22
CA LEU A 163 35.49 -19.79 18.33
C LEU A 163 36.91 -20.16 18.82
N LYS A 164 37.75 -19.15 19.05
CA LYS A 164 39.14 -19.29 19.50
C LYS A 164 39.41 -18.64 20.85
N GLU A 165 38.77 -17.51 21.11
CA GLU A 165 38.95 -16.73 22.34
C GLU A 165 37.66 -15.97 22.65
N ALA A 166 37.29 -15.86 23.93
CA ALA A 166 36.13 -15.11 24.39
C ALA A 166 36.47 -14.35 25.67
N THR A 167 36.05 -13.10 25.76
CA THR A 167 36.18 -12.25 26.95
C THR A 167 34.79 -12.00 27.52
N LEU A 168 34.57 -12.36 28.78
CA LEU A 168 33.31 -12.24 29.51
C LEU A 168 33.47 -11.41 30.79
N VAL A 169 32.37 -10.80 31.24
CA VAL A 169 32.21 -10.29 32.61
C VAL A 169 31.40 -11.31 33.42
N THR A 170 32.03 -11.87 34.46
CA THR A 170 31.45 -12.88 35.36
C THR A 170 30.54 -12.25 36.42
N ALA A 171 29.79 -13.05 37.20
CA ALA A 171 28.76 -12.55 38.13
C ALA A 171 29.34 -11.64 39.24
N ASP A 172 30.59 -11.88 39.64
CA ASP A 172 31.37 -11.04 40.54
C ASP A 172 31.95 -9.76 39.92
N GLY A 173 31.73 -9.54 38.62
CA GLY A 173 32.23 -8.38 37.88
C GLY A 173 33.73 -8.44 37.56
N ARG A 174 34.39 -9.61 37.61
CA ARG A 174 35.72 -9.79 36.99
C ARG A 174 35.60 -9.81 35.48
N LEU A 175 36.66 -9.41 34.79
CA LEU A 175 36.82 -9.57 33.34
C LEU A 175 37.71 -10.80 33.10
N VAL A 176 37.19 -11.79 32.40
CA VAL A 176 37.84 -13.09 32.21
C VAL A 176 37.93 -13.40 30.72
N THR A 177 39.13 -13.74 30.24
CA THR A 177 39.35 -14.22 28.88
C THR A 177 39.65 -15.71 28.91
N VAL A 178 38.96 -16.48 28.07
CA VAL A 178 39.10 -17.93 27.92
C VAL A 178 39.32 -18.32 26.45
N LYS A 179 40.03 -19.42 26.20
CA LYS A 179 40.60 -19.77 24.89
C LYS A 179 40.47 -21.26 24.54
N ASP A 180 40.56 -21.58 23.25
CA ASP A 180 40.64 -22.97 22.77
C ASP A 180 41.94 -23.69 23.16
N THR A 181 42.95 -22.92 23.60
CA THR A 181 44.22 -23.43 24.15
C THR A 181 44.24 -23.54 25.69
N ASP A 182 43.17 -23.17 26.41
CA ASP A 182 43.11 -23.36 27.86
C ASP A 182 42.95 -24.85 28.20
N HIS A 183 43.65 -25.34 29.24
CA HIS A 183 43.62 -26.77 29.58
C HIS A 183 42.18 -27.23 29.90
N PRO A 184 41.63 -28.27 29.24
CA PRO A 184 40.18 -28.57 29.29
C PRO A 184 39.59 -28.80 30.70
N THR A 185 40.39 -29.32 31.64
CA THR A 185 39.94 -29.55 33.03
C THR A 185 40.02 -28.31 33.92
N SER A 186 40.70 -27.24 33.49
CA SER A 186 40.79 -25.98 34.23
C SER A 186 39.47 -25.20 34.21
N ASN A 187 39.22 -24.34 35.20
CA ASN A 187 37.98 -23.55 35.25
C ASN A 187 37.79 -22.71 33.96
N ASN A 188 38.88 -22.19 33.38
CA ASN A 188 38.86 -21.43 32.12
C ASN A 188 38.52 -22.33 30.92
N GLY A 189 39.19 -23.48 30.77
CA GLY A 189 38.91 -24.43 29.69
C GLY A 189 37.48 -24.98 29.75
N LYS A 190 36.98 -25.23 30.97
CA LYS A 190 35.58 -25.58 31.23
C LYS A 190 34.60 -24.46 30.84
N LEU A 191 34.91 -23.20 31.17
CA LEU A 191 34.09 -22.07 30.73
C LEU A 191 34.10 -21.93 29.19
N PHE A 192 35.27 -22.09 28.55
CA PHE A 192 35.39 -22.10 27.09
C PHE A 192 34.61 -23.24 26.42
N TRP A 193 34.54 -24.40 27.06
CA TRP A 193 33.71 -25.51 26.63
C TRP A 193 32.21 -25.19 26.78
N ALA A 194 31.81 -24.59 27.91
CA ALA A 194 30.42 -24.26 28.22
C ALA A 194 29.82 -23.19 27.28
N ILE A 195 30.57 -22.14 26.98
CA ILE A 195 30.13 -21.05 26.08
C ILE A 195 30.02 -21.46 24.60
N ARG A 196 30.28 -22.73 24.25
CA ARG A 196 30.13 -23.28 22.90
C ARG A 196 28.91 -24.21 22.82
N GLY A 197 27.72 -23.66 23.10
CA GLY A 197 26.44 -24.34 22.92
C GLY A 197 25.44 -24.23 24.06
N ALA A 198 25.84 -23.82 25.27
CA ALA A 198 24.94 -23.74 26.43
C ALA A 198 23.93 -22.58 26.36
N GLY A 199 24.10 -21.65 25.42
CA GLY A 199 23.25 -20.46 25.31
C GLY A 199 23.77 -19.23 26.04
N GLY A 200 23.24 -18.06 25.67
CA GLY A 200 23.54 -16.79 26.32
C GLY A 200 22.84 -16.61 27.67
N GLY A 201 23.43 -15.80 28.55
CA GLY A 201 22.82 -15.47 29.86
C GLY A 201 22.98 -16.53 30.95
N ASN A 202 24.02 -17.38 30.88
CA ASN A 202 24.26 -18.47 31.83
C ASN A 202 25.46 -18.25 32.78
N PHE A 203 26.59 -17.76 32.26
CA PHE A 203 27.89 -17.73 32.98
C PHE A 203 28.57 -16.36 33.03
N GLY A 204 27.99 -15.35 32.36
CA GLY A 204 28.62 -14.05 32.17
C GLY A 204 28.05 -13.26 31.00
N VAL A 205 28.32 -11.97 30.98
CA VAL A 205 28.13 -11.12 29.80
C VAL A 205 29.33 -11.29 28.88
N LEU A 206 29.16 -11.94 27.72
CA LEU A 206 30.18 -11.87 26.66
C LEU A 206 30.32 -10.41 26.23
N VAL A 207 31.56 -9.90 26.17
CA VAL A 207 31.85 -8.53 25.70
C VAL A 207 32.62 -8.50 24.38
N LYS A 208 33.41 -9.54 24.11
CA LYS A 208 34.22 -9.68 22.89
C LYS A 208 34.54 -11.15 22.62
N MET A 209 34.61 -11.54 21.36
CA MET A 209 35.06 -12.88 20.93
C MET A 209 36.03 -12.80 19.74
N LYS A 210 36.77 -13.88 19.51
CA LYS A 210 37.62 -14.08 18.34
C LYS A 210 37.27 -15.40 17.67
N MET A 211 37.00 -15.36 16.37
CA MET A 211 36.65 -16.52 15.56
C MET A 211 37.67 -16.72 14.43
N GLU A 212 37.80 -17.97 13.99
CA GLU A 212 38.67 -18.35 12.87
C GLU A 212 37.94 -18.19 11.53
N VAL A 213 38.51 -17.37 10.65
CA VAL A 213 37.96 -17.08 9.33
C VAL A 213 38.26 -18.29 8.42
N GLN A 214 37.21 -18.91 7.91
CA GLN A 214 37.30 -20.17 7.17
C GLN A 214 37.64 -19.92 5.71
N LYS A 215 38.46 -20.82 5.13
CA LYS A 215 38.76 -20.81 3.70
C LYS A 215 37.80 -21.75 2.97
N LEU A 216 37.23 -21.28 1.86
CA LEU A 216 36.42 -22.10 0.97
C LEU A 216 37.26 -23.21 0.30
N GLY A 217 36.63 -24.33 -0.02
CA GLY A 217 37.24 -25.45 -0.73
C GLY A 217 37.53 -25.13 -2.20
N ASN A 218 36.73 -24.25 -2.82
CA ASN A 218 36.97 -23.79 -4.18
C ASN A 218 38.22 -22.87 -4.26
N LYS A 219 39.14 -23.17 -5.18
CA LYS A 219 40.42 -22.45 -5.34
C LYS A 219 40.25 -20.99 -5.77
N ASP A 220 39.22 -20.70 -6.55
CA ASP A 220 38.92 -19.37 -7.08
C ASP A 220 38.03 -18.54 -6.13
N GLY A 221 37.68 -19.13 -4.98
CA GLY A 221 36.90 -18.51 -3.91
C GLY A 221 35.40 -18.42 -4.19
N MET A 222 34.89 -19.33 -5.02
CA MET A 222 33.49 -19.37 -5.44
C MET A 222 32.58 -20.03 -4.41
N VAL A 223 31.36 -19.48 -4.30
CA VAL A 223 30.18 -20.03 -3.64
C VAL A 223 29.09 -20.16 -4.70
N VAL A 224 28.27 -21.20 -4.63
CA VAL A 224 27.02 -21.28 -5.41
C VAL A 224 25.85 -21.13 -4.46
N ALA A 225 25.00 -20.14 -4.66
CA ALA A 225 23.88 -19.86 -3.75
C ALA A 225 22.63 -19.36 -4.47
N GLY A 226 21.48 -19.49 -3.82
CA GLY A 226 20.21 -18.97 -4.33
C GLY A 226 18.98 -19.55 -3.61
N ARG A 227 17.80 -19.14 -4.08
CA ARG A 227 16.50 -19.45 -3.48
C ARG A 227 15.48 -19.83 -4.55
N TYR A 228 14.65 -20.81 -4.24
CA TYR A 228 13.51 -21.20 -5.07
C TYR A 228 12.28 -21.43 -4.19
N GLN A 229 11.09 -21.04 -4.67
CA GLN A 229 9.81 -21.40 -4.06
C GLN A 229 9.04 -22.27 -5.06
N TRP A 230 8.78 -23.51 -4.65
CA TRP A 230 8.07 -24.52 -5.41
C TRP A 230 6.64 -24.61 -4.89
N PHE A 231 5.67 -24.20 -5.70
CA PHE A 231 4.25 -24.39 -5.44
C PHE A 231 3.76 -25.48 -6.42
N PRO A 232 3.61 -26.74 -5.98
CA PRO A 232 3.22 -27.82 -6.88
C PRO A 232 1.78 -27.61 -7.36
N LYS A 233 1.57 -27.70 -8.69
CA LYS A 233 0.27 -27.40 -9.33
C LYS A 233 -0.92 -28.26 -8.87
N GLN A 234 -0.67 -29.34 -8.14
CA GLN A 234 -1.66 -30.29 -7.64
C GLN A 234 -1.58 -30.44 -6.10
N GLY A 235 -0.96 -29.48 -5.40
CA GLY A 235 -0.66 -29.59 -3.98
C GLY A 235 0.38 -30.67 -3.66
N PHE A 236 0.44 -31.09 -2.39
CA PHE A 236 1.38 -32.12 -1.93
C PHE A 236 0.94 -33.55 -2.29
N THR A 237 0.96 -33.85 -3.59
CA THR A 237 0.81 -35.20 -4.13
C THR A 237 1.93 -36.12 -3.66
N ASP A 238 1.75 -37.43 -3.80
CA ASP A 238 2.70 -38.41 -3.24
C ASP A 238 4.05 -38.41 -3.99
N ASP A 239 4.12 -37.90 -5.23
CA ASP A 239 5.40 -37.61 -5.92
C ASP A 239 6.18 -36.48 -5.23
N VAL A 240 5.49 -35.43 -4.76
CA VAL A 240 6.11 -34.34 -4.00
C VAL A 240 6.62 -34.87 -2.66
N ILE A 241 5.83 -35.68 -1.96
CA ILE A 241 6.24 -36.31 -0.69
C ILE A 241 7.43 -37.27 -0.90
N ALA A 242 7.39 -38.13 -1.92
CA ALA A 242 8.51 -39.01 -2.27
C ALA A 242 9.78 -38.22 -2.67
N THR A 243 9.62 -37.10 -3.37
CA THR A 243 10.70 -36.18 -3.72
C THR A 243 11.34 -35.57 -2.47
N MET A 244 10.54 -35.08 -1.53
CA MET A 244 11.03 -34.52 -0.26
C MET A 244 11.70 -35.59 0.62
N ASN A 245 11.11 -36.79 0.70
CA ASN A 245 11.72 -37.92 1.42
C ASN A 245 13.09 -38.32 0.84
N THR A 246 13.21 -38.32 -0.49
CA THR A 246 14.50 -38.54 -1.18
C THR A 246 15.50 -37.43 -0.87
N LEU A 247 15.06 -36.16 -0.86
CA LEU A 247 15.91 -35.00 -0.54
C LEU A 247 16.43 -35.04 0.89
N TYR A 248 15.60 -35.41 1.87
CA TYR A 248 15.99 -35.50 3.28
C TYR A 248 16.86 -36.72 3.58
N THR A 249 16.58 -37.89 3.00
CA THR A 249 17.40 -39.12 3.21
C THR A 249 18.75 -39.10 2.49
N THR A 250 18.89 -38.29 1.45
CA THR A 250 20.13 -38.17 0.67
C THR A 250 21.34 -37.80 1.53
N LYS A 251 22.44 -38.55 1.36
CA LYS A 251 23.73 -38.29 2.02
C LYS A 251 24.54 -37.25 1.24
N TRP A 252 24.05 -36.01 1.25
CA TRP A 252 24.62 -34.88 0.52
C TRP A 252 26.13 -34.66 0.84
N PRO A 253 26.95 -34.25 -0.14
CA PRO A 253 28.35 -33.86 0.10
C PRO A 253 28.49 -32.75 1.14
N LYS A 254 29.58 -32.74 1.92
CA LYS A 254 29.80 -31.76 3.01
C LYS A 254 29.71 -30.29 2.55
N ALA A 255 30.15 -30.02 1.32
CA ALA A 255 30.06 -28.69 0.71
C ALA A 255 28.64 -28.22 0.36
N MET A 256 27.64 -29.11 0.30
CA MET A 256 26.28 -28.81 -0.17
C MET A 256 25.29 -28.63 0.97
N THR A 257 24.86 -27.41 1.23
CA THR A 257 23.76 -27.07 2.13
C THR A 257 22.49 -26.78 1.32
N ILE A 258 21.39 -27.42 1.70
CA ILE A 258 20.05 -27.19 1.15
C ILE A 258 19.11 -27.14 2.34
N ASP A 259 18.69 -25.94 2.73
CA ASP A 259 17.62 -25.74 3.70
C ASP A 259 16.27 -25.78 2.99
N SER A 260 15.20 -26.14 3.71
CA SER A 260 13.84 -26.11 3.16
C SER A 260 12.80 -25.62 4.17
N THR A 261 11.85 -24.80 3.73
CA THR A 261 10.66 -24.41 4.51
C THR A 261 9.42 -24.90 3.78
N TRP A 262 8.64 -25.77 4.41
CA TRP A 262 7.26 -26.03 3.99
C TRP A 262 6.41 -24.83 4.42
N ILE A 263 5.48 -24.41 3.57
CA ILE A 263 4.68 -23.18 3.72
C ILE A 263 3.19 -23.52 3.54
N CYS A 264 2.38 -23.13 4.53
CA CYS A 264 0.95 -22.97 4.42
C CYS A 264 0.58 -21.55 4.91
N ASP A 265 0.58 -20.58 3.99
CA ASP A 265 0.34 -19.16 4.28
C ASP A 265 -1.06 -18.76 3.77
N LEU A 266 -2.01 -18.61 4.69
CA LEU A 266 -3.40 -18.30 4.36
C LEU A 266 -3.62 -16.80 4.07
N ARG A 267 -2.67 -15.95 4.48
CA ARG A 267 -2.63 -14.51 4.17
C ARG A 267 -2.43 -14.24 2.66
N GLN A 268 -2.03 -15.24 1.87
CA GLN A 268 -1.72 -15.13 0.44
C GLN A 268 -2.48 -16.16 -0.41
N ASN A 269 -3.82 -16.06 -0.45
CA ASN A 269 -4.72 -16.91 -1.26
C ASN A 269 -4.53 -18.44 -1.05
N GLY A 270 -3.94 -18.88 0.06
CA GLY A 270 -3.96 -20.26 0.54
C GLY A 270 -3.26 -21.31 -0.32
N SER A 271 -2.05 -21.04 -0.83
CA SER A 271 -1.30 -22.03 -1.65
C SER A 271 -0.18 -22.74 -0.87
N HIS A 272 -0.21 -24.09 -0.85
CA HIS A 272 0.85 -24.92 -0.26
C HIS A 272 2.11 -24.93 -1.13
N GLY A 273 3.28 -24.83 -0.50
CA GLY A 273 4.56 -24.88 -1.22
C GLY A 273 5.78 -25.18 -0.35
N VAL A 274 6.92 -25.40 -1.01
CA VAL A 274 8.22 -25.59 -0.36
C VAL A 274 9.23 -24.56 -0.90
N ARG A 275 9.77 -23.75 0.00
CA ARG A 275 10.92 -22.87 -0.25
C ARG A 275 12.21 -23.62 -0.01
N PHE A 276 13.13 -23.57 -0.96
CA PHE A 276 14.51 -24.05 -0.85
C PHE A 276 15.47 -22.88 -0.78
N ILE A 277 16.48 -22.97 0.09
CA ILE A 277 17.65 -22.08 0.11
C ILE A 277 18.88 -22.96 -0.03
N VAL A 278 19.68 -22.70 -1.07
CA VAL A 278 20.86 -23.49 -1.41
C VAL A 278 22.12 -22.68 -1.12
N THR A 279 23.14 -23.32 -0.57
CA THR A 279 24.50 -22.77 -0.50
C THR A 279 25.50 -23.90 -0.67
N PHE A 280 26.44 -23.75 -1.60
CA PHE A 280 27.43 -24.76 -1.94
C PHE A 280 28.84 -24.16 -2.02
N ASP A 281 29.76 -24.74 -1.25
CA ASP A 281 31.19 -24.41 -1.22
C ASP A 281 31.91 -25.09 -2.40
N GLY A 282 31.88 -24.45 -3.56
CA GLY A 282 32.30 -25.05 -4.82
C GLY A 282 31.88 -24.22 -6.04
N SER A 283 32.09 -24.76 -7.24
CA SER A 283 31.72 -24.11 -8.50
C SER A 283 30.33 -24.55 -9.02
N LYS A 284 29.72 -23.72 -9.88
CA LYS A 284 28.40 -24.00 -10.49
C LYS A 284 28.33 -25.34 -11.24
N PRO A 285 29.34 -25.76 -12.02
CA PRO A 285 29.35 -27.09 -12.66
C PRO A 285 29.42 -28.25 -11.67
N GLU A 286 30.05 -28.08 -10.50
CA GLU A 286 30.11 -29.10 -9.46
C GLU A 286 28.76 -29.23 -8.73
N HIS A 287 28.15 -28.10 -8.37
CA HIS A 287 26.78 -28.03 -7.86
C HIS A 287 25.80 -28.77 -8.79
N ASP A 288 25.83 -28.46 -10.09
CA ASP A 288 24.87 -28.98 -11.05
C ASP A 288 24.98 -30.50 -11.22
N ARG A 289 26.20 -31.05 -11.24
CA ARG A 289 26.44 -32.51 -11.24
C ARG A 289 25.90 -33.19 -9.99
N ILE A 290 25.99 -32.53 -8.82
CA ILE A 290 25.47 -33.07 -7.55
C ILE A 290 23.93 -33.07 -7.58
N ILE A 291 23.30 -32.00 -8.05
CA ILE A 291 21.83 -31.95 -8.23
C ILE A 291 21.35 -33.00 -9.24
N ASP A 292 22.04 -33.16 -10.38
CA ASP A 292 21.74 -34.17 -11.39
C ASP A 292 21.91 -35.62 -10.88
N THR A 293 22.82 -35.83 -9.93
CA THR A 293 23.02 -37.14 -9.29
C THR A 293 21.87 -37.50 -8.36
N TYR A 294 21.45 -36.57 -7.49
CA TYR A 294 20.58 -36.90 -6.35
C TYR A 294 19.10 -36.55 -6.55
N ILE A 295 18.75 -35.40 -7.15
CA ILE A 295 17.34 -35.03 -7.35
C ILE A 295 16.77 -35.80 -8.53
N LYS A 296 15.60 -36.45 -8.36
CA LYS A 296 14.96 -37.25 -9.41
C LYS A 296 13.80 -36.53 -10.11
N ASN A 297 12.97 -35.78 -9.39
CA ASN A 297 11.93 -34.94 -9.99
C ASN A 297 12.56 -33.88 -10.91
N GLU A 298 12.20 -33.90 -12.20
CA GLU A 298 12.87 -33.10 -13.23
C GLU A 298 12.58 -31.59 -13.14
N ASP A 299 11.41 -31.17 -12.67
CA ASP A 299 11.14 -29.74 -12.45
C ASP A 299 11.99 -29.23 -11.28
N LEU A 300 11.93 -29.89 -10.12
CA LEU A 300 12.74 -29.46 -8.98
C LEU A 300 14.25 -29.47 -9.31
N LYS A 301 14.74 -30.49 -10.01
CA LYS A 301 16.13 -30.56 -10.52
C LYS A 301 16.46 -29.36 -11.42
N LYS A 302 15.61 -29.08 -12.41
CA LYS A 302 15.78 -27.96 -13.35
C LYS A 302 15.77 -26.61 -12.62
N GLN A 303 14.89 -26.42 -11.66
CA GLN A 303 14.75 -25.15 -10.94
C GLN A 303 15.89 -24.95 -9.93
N LEU A 304 16.30 -25.97 -9.17
CA LEU A 304 17.47 -25.87 -8.28
C LEU A 304 18.77 -25.57 -9.05
N LYS A 305 18.94 -26.09 -10.28
CA LYS A 305 20.05 -25.68 -11.15
C LYS A 305 19.88 -24.29 -11.77
N ARG A 306 18.65 -23.81 -12.02
CA ARG A 306 18.39 -22.49 -12.64
C ARG A 306 18.40 -21.33 -11.64
N ARG A 307 18.00 -21.56 -10.38
CA ARG A 307 17.73 -20.53 -9.36
C ARG A 307 18.89 -20.30 -8.39
N VAL A 308 20.09 -20.74 -8.76
CA VAL A 308 21.34 -20.49 -8.02
C VAL A 308 22.39 -19.92 -8.96
N LEU A 309 23.23 -19.02 -8.45
CA LEU A 309 24.32 -18.37 -9.16
C LEU A 309 25.66 -18.78 -8.54
N GLY A 310 26.69 -18.91 -9.37
CA GLY A 310 28.07 -19.10 -8.93
C GLY A 310 28.79 -17.76 -8.87
N GLU A 311 29.20 -17.34 -7.68
CA GLU A 311 29.75 -16.02 -7.39
C GLU A 311 30.92 -16.10 -6.41
N LYS A 312 31.73 -15.03 -6.30
CA LYS A 312 32.83 -15.01 -5.31
C LYS A 312 32.30 -14.73 -3.91
N SER A 313 32.98 -15.23 -2.87
CA SER A 313 32.47 -15.20 -1.49
C SER A 313 32.07 -13.81 -0.97
N THR A 314 32.74 -12.72 -1.32
CA THR A 314 32.30 -11.37 -0.87
C THR A 314 31.06 -10.88 -1.61
N ARG A 315 30.83 -11.30 -2.86
CA ARG A 315 29.60 -10.99 -3.59
C ARG A 315 28.41 -11.75 -2.99
N PHE A 316 28.60 -13.02 -2.64
CA PHE A 316 27.60 -13.81 -1.91
C PHE A 316 27.16 -13.15 -0.58
N LEU A 317 28.13 -12.63 0.18
CA LEU A 317 27.85 -11.91 1.42
C LEU A 317 27.18 -10.54 1.19
N TYR A 318 27.39 -9.90 0.03
CA TYR A 318 26.90 -8.55 -0.28
C TYR A 318 25.58 -8.50 -1.07
N GLU A 319 25.31 -9.47 -1.95
CA GLU A 319 24.11 -9.49 -2.81
C GLU A 319 23.13 -10.59 -2.36
N THR A 320 23.58 -11.85 -2.38
CA THR A 320 22.72 -12.99 -2.09
C THR A 320 22.23 -12.97 -0.64
N LEU A 321 23.10 -12.72 0.35
CA LEU A 321 22.64 -12.51 1.72
C LEU A 321 21.84 -11.21 1.87
N ALA A 322 22.20 -10.11 1.21
CA ALA A 322 21.45 -8.85 1.29
C ALA A 322 20.00 -8.95 0.81
N SER A 323 19.70 -9.85 -0.15
CA SER A 323 18.31 -10.16 -0.53
C SER A 323 17.48 -10.74 0.63
N GLN A 324 18.12 -11.50 1.53
CA GLN A 324 17.50 -11.94 2.78
C GLN A 324 17.52 -10.82 3.83
N TRP A 325 18.52 -9.92 3.82
CA TRP A 325 18.60 -8.80 4.77
C TRP A 325 17.38 -7.89 4.68
N PHE A 326 16.91 -7.56 3.48
CA PHE A 326 15.68 -6.76 3.29
C PHE A 326 14.48 -7.43 3.98
N GLN A 327 14.22 -8.70 3.68
CA GLN A 327 13.05 -9.44 4.19
C GLN A 327 13.10 -9.67 5.71
N GLU A 328 14.28 -9.93 6.28
CA GLU A 328 14.45 -10.05 7.74
C GLU A 328 14.36 -8.70 8.45
N THR A 329 14.72 -7.59 7.78
CA THR A 329 14.59 -6.24 8.32
C THR A 329 13.13 -5.77 8.27
N GLU A 330 12.45 -5.99 7.15
CA GLU A 330 11.01 -5.78 6.96
C GLU A 330 10.19 -6.52 8.02
N ARG A 331 10.47 -7.82 8.20
CA ARG A 331 9.89 -8.63 9.28
C ARG A 331 10.19 -8.09 10.67
N SER A 332 11.33 -7.43 10.87
CA SER A 332 11.75 -6.90 12.17
C SER A 332 11.10 -5.57 12.58
N TYR A 333 10.46 -4.84 11.65
CA TYR A 333 9.88 -3.54 11.96
C TYR A 333 8.63 -3.66 12.86
N PRO A 334 8.42 -2.75 13.83
CA PRO A 334 7.21 -2.75 14.67
C PRO A 334 5.89 -2.56 13.91
N THR A 335 5.93 -2.12 12.66
CA THR A 335 4.78 -2.01 11.75
C THR A 335 4.31 -3.36 11.21
N ASN A 336 5.16 -4.40 11.23
CA ASN A 336 4.76 -5.76 10.91
C ASN A 336 3.92 -6.34 12.08
N LYS A 337 2.60 -6.29 11.95
CA LYS A 337 1.63 -6.67 12.99
C LYS A 337 1.50 -8.21 13.12
N THR A 338 2.59 -8.90 13.44
CA THR A 338 2.62 -10.38 13.53
C THR A 338 2.95 -10.89 14.94
N TYR A 339 2.11 -11.78 15.47
CA TYR A 339 2.42 -12.66 16.61
C TYR A 339 3.08 -13.95 16.10
N GLU A 340 4.08 -14.46 16.81
CA GLU A 340 4.83 -15.64 16.38
C GLU A 340 5.00 -16.65 17.54
N LEU A 341 4.67 -17.92 17.32
CA LEU A 341 5.00 -19.03 18.22
C LEU A 341 6.01 -19.97 17.57
N TYR A 342 6.91 -20.53 18.39
CA TYR A 342 8.03 -21.34 17.92
C TYR A 342 8.16 -22.66 18.67
N SER A 343 8.62 -23.68 17.95
CA SER A 343 9.07 -24.97 18.50
C SER A 343 10.28 -25.46 17.71
N SER A 344 11.17 -26.25 18.31
CA SER A 344 12.27 -26.90 17.58
C SER A 344 12.44 -28.39 17.88
N PHE A 345 12.92 -29.09 16.86
CA PHE A 345 13.11 -30.54 16.77
C PHE A 345 14.48 -30.80 16.11
N VAL A 346 15.06 -31.97 16.34
CA VAL A 346 16.39 -32.31 15.84
C VAL A 346 16.34 -33.70 15.23
N PHE A 347 16.45 -33.77 13.90
CA PHE A 347 16.26 -35.00 13.14
C PHE A 347 17.56 -35.53 12.54
N LYS A 348 17.65 -36.87 12.52
CA LYS A 348 18.62 -37.64 11.72
C LYS A 348 18.08 -37.88 10.32
N ASN A 349 18.85 -38.57 9.49
CA ASN A 349 18.38 -39.11 8.20
C ASN A 349 18.93 -40.52 7.91
N ASP A 350 19.25 -41.30 8.95
CA ASP A 350 19.67 -42.71 8.86
C ASP A 350 18.48 -43.66 8.68
N ASN A 351 17.36 -43.43 9.37
CA ASN A 351 16.10 -44.12 9.05
C ASN A 351 15.28 -43.36 7.98
N ALA A 352 14.99 -44.03 6.87
CA ALA A 352 14.13 -43.51 5.80
C ALA A 352 12.64 -43.62 6.13
N GLU A 353 12.23 -44.59 6.96
CA GLU A 353 10.83 -44.76 7.36
C GLU A 353 10.37 -43.61 8.28
N ASP A 354 11.20 -43.22 9.25
CA ASP A 354 10.90 -42.08 10.13
C ASP A 354 10.83 -40.76 9.35
N ILE A 355 11.72 -40.52 8.38
CA ILE A 355 11.60 -39.37 7.47
C ILE A 355 10.27 -39.40 6.70
N GLY A 356 9.84 -40.57 6.20
CA GLY A 356 8.56 -40.74 5.52
C GLY A 356 7.35 -40.47 6.42
N ARG A 357 7.41 -40.89 7.68
CA ARG A 357 6.38 -40.60 8.70
C ARG A 357 6.33 -39.10 9.04
N ILE A 358 7.48 -38.46 9.24
CA ILE A 358 7.58 -37.03 9.55
C ILE A 358 6.99 -36.17 8.42
N THR A 359 7.29 -36.45 7.15
CA THR A 359 6.76 -35.65 6.03
C THR A 359 5.28 -35.90 5.77
N ALA A 360 4.77 -37.11 6.00
CA ALA A 360 3.33 -37.39 6.01
C ALA A 360 2.62 -36.57 7.10
N ILE A 361 3.13 -36.61 8.34
CA ILE A 361 2.61 -35.80 9.47
C ILE A 361 2.61 -34.30 9.14
N ILE A 362 3.67 -33.77 8.49
CA ILE A 362 3.71 -32.35 8.08
C ILE A 362 2.66 -32.05 6.99
N LYS A 363 2.47 -32.92 6.00
CA LYS A 363 1.41 -32.80 4.98
C LYS A 363 0.03 -32.76 5.64
N ASP A 364 -0.25 -33.70 6.54
CA ASP A 364 -1.56 -33.82 7.19
C ASP A 364 -1.84 -32.63 8.12
N LEU A 365 -0.84 -32.17 8.88
CA LEU A 365 -0.93 -30.93 9.69
C LEU A 365 -1.12 -29.66 8.84
N MET A 366 -0.59 -29.62 7.61
CA MET A 366 -0.80 -28.47 6.70
C MET A 366 -2.18 -28.47 6.04
N ASN A 367 -2.78 -29.64 5.81
CA ASN A 367 -4.16 -29.75 5.38
C ASN A 367 -5.11 -29.36 6.53
N ASP A 368 -4.90 -29.90 7.73
CA ASP A 368 -5.65 -29.57 8.96
C ASP A 368 -5.61 -28.06 9.27
N PHE A 369 -4.44 -27.42 9.14
CA PHE A 369 -4.30 -25.97 9.31
C PHE A 369 -5.05 -25.17 8.22
N GLN A 370 -4.98 -25.61 6.96
CA GLN A 370 -5.68 -24.96 5.85
C GLN A 370 -7.21 -25.04 6.00
N GLU A 371 -7.72 -26.17 6.48
CA GLU A 371 -9.16 -26.37 6.70
C GLU A 371 -9.65 -25.66 7.96
N SER A 372 -8.91 -25.76 9.08
CA SER A 372 -9.31 -25.21 10.38
C SER A 372 -9.33 -23.67 10.42
N PHE A 373 -8.45 -23.00 9.68
CA PHE A 373 -8.26 -21.55 9.73
C PHE A 373 -8.54 -20.86 8.38
N LYS A 374 -9.39 -21.46 7.56
CA LYS A 374 -9.72 -20.99 6.21
C LYS A 374 -10.36 -19.58 6.23
N GLY A 375 -9.60 -18.59 5.76
CA GLY A 375 -10.01 -17.18 5.69
C GLY A 375 -9.32 -16.29 6.72
N GLU A 376 -8.63 -16.88 7.69
CA GLU A 376 -7.92 -16.17 8.75
C GLU A 376 -6.52 -15.72 8.32
N GLN A 377 -6.02 -14.64 8.92
CA GLN A 377 -4.70 -14.07 8.63
C GLN A 377 -3.56 -14.82 9.36
N VAL A 378 -3.41 -16.11 9.03
CA VAL A 378 -2.47 -17.05 9.67
C VAL A 378 -1.49 -17.70 8.68
N ASN A 379 -0.35 -18.17 9.18
CA ASN A 379 0.67 -18.88 8.42
C ASN A 379 1.40 -19.92 9.26
N PHE A 380 1.55 -21.14 8.72
CA PHE A 380 2.25 -22.26 9.34
C PHE A 380 3.48 -22.65 8.50
N LEU A 381 4.65 -22.58 9.15
CA LEU A 381 5.95 -22.85 8.55
C LEU A 381 6.65 -24.01 9.24
N VAL A 382 7.22 -24.94 8.46
CA VAL A 382 8.13 -25.98 8.97
C VAL A 382 9.47 -25.89 8.26
N THR A 383 10.48 -25.33 8.93
CA THR A 383 11.80 -25.03 8.37
C THR A 383 12.85 -26.02 8.85
N TRP A 384 13.40 -26.80 7.93
CA TRP A 384 14.49 -27.75 8.10
C TRP A 384 15.83 -27.06 7.78
N ILE A 385 16.63 -26.73 8.79
CA ILE A 385 17.98 -26.19 8.62
C ILE A 385 19.00 -27.33 8.56
N HIS A 386 19.73 -27.42 7.45
CA HIS A 386 20.54 -28.60 7.11
C HIS A 386 21.98 -28.45 7.64
N SER A 387 22.28 -29.06 8.79
CA SER A 387 23.50 -28.83 9.55
C SER A 387 24.63 -29.82 9.30
N GLY A 388 24.32 -31.12 9.17
CA GLY A 388 25.23 -32.28 9.30
C GLY A 388 26.70 -32.12 8.87
N GLY A 389 27.13 -32.82 7.80
CA GLY A 389 28.48 -32.67 7.22
C GLY A 389 29.64 -32.73 8.22
N LYS A 390 30.32 -31.60 8.45
CA LYS A 390 31.41 -31.45 9.44
C LYS A 390 30.92 -31.16 10.87
N ALA A 391 29.70 -30.69 11.07
CA ALA A 391 29.15 -30.45 12.41
C ALA A 391 29.04 -31.74 13.24
N THR A 392 28.93 -32.89 12.57
CA THR A 392 28.86 -34.24 13.17
C THR A 392 30.22 -34.92 13.35
N GLU A 393 31.35 -34.25 13.07
CA GLU A 393 32.70 -34.84 13.26
C GLU A 393 33.17 -34.81 14.71
N LYS A 394 32.54 -33.99 15.56
CA LYS A 394 32.86 -33.86 16.99
C LYS A 394 31.98 -34.77 17.85
N SER A 395 32.53 -35.23 18.96
CA SER A 395 31.76 -35.92 20.01
C SER A 395 30.74 -34.96 20.64
N PRO A 396 29.55 -35.44 21.07
CA PRO A 396 28.63 -34.71 21.95
C PRO A 396 29.30 -34.06 23.16
N SER A 397 30.44 -34.60 23.62
CA SER A 397 31.22 -34.11 24.77
C SER A 397 32.26 -33.03 24.44
N ASP A 398 32.54 -32.69 23.17
CA ASP A 398 33.65 -31.77 22.80
C ASP A 398 33.32 -30.27 23.03
N SER A 399 32.05 -29.99 23.28
CA SER A 399 31.45 -28.67 23.47
C SER A 399 30.12 -28.83 24.22
N ALA A 400 29.60 -27.77 24.84
CA ALA A 400 28.26 -27.80 25.42
C ALA A 400 27.15 -28.22 24.43
N PHE A 401 27.27 -27.86 23.15
CA PHE A 401 26.35 -28.32 22.09
C PHE A 401 26.46 -29.84 21.91
N PHE A 402 25.44 -30.55 22.41
CA PHE A 402 25.41 -32.01 22.56
C PHE A 402 24.93 -32.75 21.30
N TRP A 403 23.96 -32.20 20.56
CA TRP A 403 23.25 -32.87 19.46
C TRP A 403 24.08 -32.96 18.16
N ARG A 404 25.26 -33.58 18.24
CA ARG A 404 26.22 -33.75 17.15
C ARG A 404 25.78 -34.72 16.07
N GLU A 405 24.87 -35.63 16.37
CA GLU A 405 24.30 -36.57 15.38
C GLU A 405 23.19 -35.95 14.52
N ALA A 406 22.87 -34.66 14.73
CA ALA A 406 21.86 -33.95 13.96
C ALA A 406 22.24 -33.80 12.48
N VAL A 407 21.27 -34.05 11.59
CA VAL A 407 21.39 -33.71 10.17
C VAL A 407 20.53 -32.50 9.84
N PHE A 408 19.37 -32.38 10.49
CA PHE A 408 18.48 -31.23 10.40
C PHE A 408 18.13 -30.70 11.80
N HIS A 409 18.28 -29.38 12.00
CA HIS A 409 17.61 -28.68 13.09
C HIS A 409 16.35 -28.06 12.51
N THR A 410 15.22 -28.69 12.78
CA THR A 410 13.93 -28.25 12.27
C THR A 410 13.30 -27.32 13.29
N TYR A 411 12.74 -26.20 12.85
CA TYR A 411 11.88 -25.38 13.67
C TYR A 411 10.54 -25.14 12.99
N VAL A 412 9.50 -25.09 13.81
CA VAL A 412 8.14 -24.71 13.43
C VAL A 412 7.95 -23.25 13.81
N THR A 413 7.28 -22.50 12.93
CA THR A 413 6.75 -21.18 13.26
C THR A 413 5.25 -21.15 12.93
N VAL A 414 4.45 -20.63 13.86
CA VAL A 414 3.04 -20.29 13.62
C VAL A 414 2.93 -18.77 13.76
N GLU A 415 2.63 -18.09 12.65
CA GLU A 415 2.55 -16.64 12.52
C GLU A 415 1.06 -16.24 12.39
N TRP A 416 0.58 -15.22 13.09
CA TRP A 416 -0.80 -14.70 12.92
C TRP A 416 -0.92 -13.20 13.24
N VAL A 417 -1.95 -12.54 12.71
CA VAL A 417 -2.18 -11.10 12.89
C VAL A 417 -3.08 -10.79 14.10
N ASP A 418 -4.19 -11.51 14.27
CA ASP A 418 -5.25 -11.11 15.19
C ASP A 418 -5.12 -11.71 16.60
N LYS A 419 -5.07 -10.85 17.63
CA LYS A 419 -4.70 -11.23 18.99
C LYS A 419 -5.56 -12.37 19.58
N TRP A 420 -6.83 -12.45 19.22
CA TRP A 420 -7.78 -13.43 19.75
C TRP A 420 -7.38 -14.87 19.43
N MET A 421 -6.74 -15.11 18.28
CA MET A 421 -6.32 -16.44 17.83
C MET A 421 -5.14 -17.04 18.63
N GLU A 422 -4.58 -16.33 19.63
CA GLU A 422 -3.41 -16.85 20.37
C GLU A 422 -3.68 -18.25 20.94
N ARG A 423 -4.89 -18.51 21.43
CA ARG A 423 -5.24 -19.83 21.92
C ARG A 423 -5.17 -20.86 20.79
N ASP A 424 -5.89 -20.63 19.70
CA ASP A 424 -6.00 -21.62 18.62
C ASP A 424 -4.64 -21.91 17.97
N MET A 425 -3.76 -20.91 17.91
CA MET A 425 -2.37 -21.06 17.44
C MET A 425 -1.48 -21.81 18.43
N ARG A 426 -1.71 -21.69 19.75
CA ARG A 426 -1.05 -22.50 20.79
C ARG A 426 -1.53 -23.94 20.76
N ASP A 427 -2.85 -24.14 20.75
CA ASP A 427 -3.50 -25.45 20.75
C ASP A 427 -3.15 -26.22 19.45
N PHE A 428 -3.03 -25.53 18.30
CA PHE A 428 -2.46 -26.10 17.07
C PHE A 428 -0.98 -26.47 17.23
N LEU A 429 -0.14 -25.55 17.73
CA LEU A 429 1.30 -25.84 17.91
C LEU A 429 1.55 -26.98 18.91
N ALA A 430 0.68 -27.17 19.90
CA ALA A 430 0.71 -28.32 20.80
C ALA A 430 0.44 -29.64 20.06
N ARG A 431 -0.56 -29.68 19.15
CA ARG A 431 -0.78 -30.84 18.26
C ARG A 431 0.45 -31.13 17.39
N VAL A 432 1.07 -30.10 16.81
CA VAL A 432 2.33 -30.23 16.04
C VAL A 432 3.47 -30.78 16.90
N LYS A 433 3.64 -30.28 18.14
CA LYS A 433 4.63 -30.78 19.10
C LYS A 433 4.39 -32.26 19.40
N LYS A 434 3.17 -32.65 19.77
CA LYS A 434 2.79 -34.03 20.10
C LYS A 434 3.07 -35.01 18.95
N ALA A 435 2.83 -34.60 17.71
CA ALA A 435 3.07 -35.44 16.54
C ALA A 435 4.55 -35.56 16.13
N LEU A 436 5.35 -34.49 16.26
CA LEU A 436 6.73 -34.44 15.77
C LEU A 436 7.81 -34.73 16.85
N ARG A 437 7.53 -34.48 18.13
CA ARG A 437 8.49 -34.66 19.24
C ARG A 437 9.05 -36.09 19.35
N PRO A 438 8.27 -37.18 19.16
CA PRO A 438 8.79 -38.56 19.22
C PRO A 438 9.88 -38.88 18.20
N PHE A 439 9.92 -38.18 17.06
CA PHE A 439 10.92 -38.36 16.01
C PHE A 439 12.19 -37.52 16.21
N SER A 440 12.17 -36.60 17.17
CA SER A 440 13.37 -35.85 17.57
C SER A 440 14.38 -36.78 18.24
N LEU A 441 15.68 -36.42 18.24
CA LEU A 441 16.70 -37.22 18.91
C LEU A 441 16.32 -37.49 20.38
N ASN A 442 16.41 -38.78 20.77
CA ASN A 442 16.00 -39.32 22.07
C ASN A 442 14.54 -39.01 22.47
N GLY A 443 13.67 -38.65 21.52
CA GLY A 443 12.29 -38.21 21.75
C GLY A 443 12.15 -36.82 22.40
N GLU A 444 13.26 -36.11 22.67
CA GLU A 444 13.23 -34.86 23.46
C GLU A 444 14.04 -33.70 22.86
N ALA A 445 15.00 -33.97 21.97
CA ALA A 445 15.96 -32.97 21.52
C ALA A 445 15.34 -31.71 20.88
N ALA A 446 15.99 -30.57 21.13
CA ALA A 446 15.68 -29.27 20.57
C ALA A 446 16.99 -28.46 20.40
N PHE A 447 16.94 -27.31 19.72
CA PHE A 447 18.11 -26.45 19.52
C PHE A 447 17.97 -25.14 20.28
N PHE A 448 18.96 -24.78 21.12
CA PHE A 448 18.84 -23.65 22.05
C PHE A 448 18.56 -22.30 21.37
N ASN A 449 19.17 -22.02 20.22
CA ASN A 449 18.88 -20.78 19.48
C ASN A 449 17.47 -20.75 18.86
N PHE A 450 16.82 -21.91 18.72
CA PHE A 450 15.41 -22.05 18.33
C PHE A 450 14.59 -22.48 19.57
N ALA A 451 14.68 -21.68 20.63
CA ALA A 451 14.06 -22.00 21.93
C ALA A 451 12.53 -22.20 21.81
N ASP A 452 12.02 -23.16 22.56
CA ASP A 452 10.61 -23.56 22.65
C ASP A 452 10.16 -23.21 24.08
N GLY A 453 9.38 -22.13 24.21
CA GLY A 453 9.07 -21.52 25.51
C GLY A 453 8.27 -22.40 26.46
N ASP A 454 7.62 -23.45 25.96
CA ASP A 454 6.69 -24.27 26.74
C ASP A 454 7.36 -25.54 27.32
N PHE A 455 8.67 -25.76 27.09
CA PHE A 455 9.40 -26.80 27.81
C PHE A 455 9.37 -26.57 29.32
N SER A 456 8.98 -27.61 30.07
CA SER A 456 8.90 -27.55 31.52
C SER A 456 10.27 -27.31 32.19
N PRO A 457 10.32 -26.69 33.38
CA PRO A 457 11.57 -26.43 34.10
C PRO A 457 12.43 -27.65 34.45
N GLY A 458 11.88 -28.86 34.36
CA GLY A 458 12.63 -30.13 34.52
C GLY A 458 13.18 -30.72 33.21
N SER A 459 12.60 -30.40 32.05
CA SER A 459 12.89 -31.11 30.79
C SER A 459 13.82 -30.36 29.82
N TYR A 460 13.84 -29.01 29.84
CA TYR A 460 14.60 -28.24 28.85
C TYR A 460 16.12 -28.51 28.87
N GLU A 461 16.73 -28.80 30.03
CA GLU A 461 18.17 -29.08 30.10
C GLU A 461 18.53 -30.42 29.43
N SER A 462 17.62 -31.40 29.45
CA SER A 462 17.77 -32.63 28.66
C SER A 462 17.60 -32.33 27.17
N ALA A 463 16.53 -31.60 26.82
CA ALA A 463 16.21 -31.25 25.44
C ALA A 463 17.30 -30.42 24.73
N TYR A 464 18.01 -29.52 25.43
CA TYR A 464 19.08 -28.70 24.84
C TYR A 464 20.49 -29.23 25.05
N PHE A 465 20.78 -29.85 26.20
CA PHE A 465 22.15 -30.23 26.58
C PHE A 465 22.36 -31.74 26.73
N GLY A 466 21.29 -32.55 26.77
CA GLY A 466 21.36 -33.99 26.96
C GLY A 466 22.29 -34.38 28.11
N GLY A 467 23.27 -35.25 27.83
CA GLY A 467 24.26 -35.70 28.82
C GLY A 467 25.20 -34.61 29.34
N ASN A 468 25.33 -33.46 28.66
CA ASN A 468 26.20 -32.36 29.08
C ASN A 468 25.63 -31.55 30.27
N ARG A 469 24.32 -31.67 30.56
CA ARG A 469 23.62 -30.86 31.57
C ARG A 469 24.31 -30.85 32.94
N ASP A 470 24.81 -32.00 33.42
CA ASP A 470 25.36 -32.11 34.77
C ASP A 470 26.72 -31.40 34.92
N GLU A 471 27.54 -31.41 33.86
CA GLU A 471 28.80 -30.66 33.85
C GLU A 471 28.53 -29.16 33.66
N LEU A 472 27.54 -28.78 32.86
CA LEU A 472 27.08 -27.39 32.77
C LEU A 472 26.60 -26.86 34.13
N ARG A 473 25.79 -27.63 34.88
CA ARG A 473 25.39 -27.31 36.26
C ARG A 473 26.62 -27.14 37.17
N ARG A 474 27.64 -28.01 37.08
CA ARG A 474 28.90 -27.86 37.85
C ARG A 474 29.66 -26.58 37.47
N ILE A 475 29.70 -26.23 36.19
CA ILE A 475 30.37 -25.02 35.69
C ILE A 475 29.62 -23.74 36.10
N LYS A 476 28.28 -23.76 36.09
CA LYS A 476 27.41 -22.71 36.63
C LYS A 476 27.79 -22.41 38.08
N LYS A 477 27.91 -23.44 38.93
CA LYS A 477 28.36 -23.29 40.33
C LYS A 477 29.78 -22.71 40.50
N ILE A 478 30.67 -22.84 39.52
CA ILE A 478 32.04 -22.30 39.58
C ILE A 478 32.09 -20.80 39.21
N TRP A 479 31.19 -20.35 38.32
CA TRP A 479 31.27 -19.02 37.70
C TRP A 479 30.12 -18.06 38.07
N ASP A 480 29.03 -18.60 38.61
CA ASP A 480 27.84 -17.89 39.04
C ASP A 480 27.12 -18.68 40.15
N GLU A 481 27.79 -18.79 41.31
CA GLU A 481 27.32 -19.56 42.48
C GLU A 481 26.01 -19.03 43.11
N ASP A 482 25.72 -17.74 42.91
CA ASP A 482 24.50 -17.07 43.37
C ASP A 482 23.28 -17.27 42.44
N ASP A 483 23.48 -17.86 41.25
CA ASP A 483 22.52 -17.85 40.14
C ASP A 483 22.04 -16.43 39.75
N PHE A 484 23.00 -15.51 39.61
CA PHE A 484 22.73 -14.11 39.23
C PHE A 484 22.31 -13.99 37.75
N PHE A 485 22.95 -14.75 36.85
CA PHE A 485 22.55 -14.84 35.44
C PHE A 485 21.48 -15.91 35.26
N LYS A 486 20.24 -15.56 35.64
CA LYS A 486 19.08 -16.46 35.60
C LYS A 486 18.15 -16.13 34.44
N THR A 487 17.97 -17.08 33.53
CA THR A 487 16.94 -17.05 32.46
C THR A 487 15.96 -18.21 32.64
N ALA A 488 14.80 -18.18 31.97
CA ALA A 488 13.72 -19.16 32.18
C ALA A 488 14.14 -20.61 31.84
N GLN A 489 14.98 -20.76 30.81
CA GLN A 489 15.54 -22.05 30.36
C GLN A 489 17.08 -22.03 30.40
N GLY A 490 17.65 -21.36 31.41
CA GLY A 490 19.10 -21.29 31.64
C GLY A 490 19.67 -22.49 32.40
N VAL A 491 20.98 -22.66 32.37
CA VAL A 491 21.69 -23.73 33.10
C VAL A 491 21.48 -23.59 34.61
N GLN A 492 21.00 -24.65 35.25
CA GLN A 492 20.65 -24.64 36.68
C GLN A 492 21.88 -24.83 37.59
N LEU A 493 21.70 -24.67 38.91
CA LEU A 493 22.71 -25.05 39.91
C LEU A 493 22.63 -26.56 40.24
N PRO A 494 23.75 -27.20 40.66
CA PRO A 494 23.76 -28.61 41.08
C PRO A 494 22.87 -28.82 42.30
N GLY A 495 22.04 -29.87 42.28
CA GLY A 495 21.08 -30.16 43.35
C GLY A 495 19.74 -29.42 43.22
N ALA A 496 19.54 -28.60 42.17
CA ALA A 496 18.19 -28.23 41.75
C ALA A 496 17.40 -29.52 41.43
N PRO A 497 16.17 -29.67 41.97
CA PRO A 497 15.46 -30.94 41.95
C PRO A 497 15.18 -31.40 40.53
N GLU A 498 15.42 -32.68 40.27
CA GLU A 498 14.85 -33.34 39.08
C GLU A 498 13.34 -33.42 39.26
N GLN A 499 12.64 -32.42 38.74
CA GLN A 499 11.20 -32.56 38.48
C GLN A 499 11.04 -33.72 37.50
N SER A 500 10.16 -34.66 37.84
CA SER A 500 9.99 -35.91 37.12
C SER A 500 9.67 -35.69 35.64
N LYS A 501 10.00 -36.69 34.81
CA LYS A 501 9.25 -36.90 33.58
C LYS A 501 7.81 -37.26 33.97
N GLU A 502 6.99 -36.25 34.19
CA GLU A 502 5.54 -36.37 34.06
C GLU A 502 5.26 -36.88 32.64
N GLU A 503 4.33 -37.83 32.51
CA GLU A 503 4.02 -38.46 31.22
C GLU A 503 3.49 -37.39 30.24
N ASP A 504 3.87 -37.47 28.96
CA ASP A 504 3.47 -36.53 27.89
C ASP A 504 1.95 -36.63 27.51
N GLY A 505 1.11 -36.98 28.48
CA GLY A 505 -0.34 -37.14 28.37
C GLY A 505 -1.13 -35.87 28.68
N GLU A 506 -0.75 -35.11 29.71
CA GLU A 506 -1.35 -33.79 30.02
C GLU A 506 -0.47 -32.67 29.45
N ASP A 507 -1.08 -31.85 28.59
CA ASP A 507 -0.36 -30.81 27.86
C ASP A 507 -0.03 -29.61 28.76
N LYS A 508 1.26 -29.29 28.87
CA LYS A 508 1.70 -28.06 29.55
C LYS A 508 1.43 -26.80 28.75
N THR A 509 1.02 -26.89 27.48
CA THR A 509 0.47 -25.74 26.73
C THR A 509 -0.90 -25.35 27.29
N ASP A 510 -1.83 -26.31 27.45
CA ASP A 510 -3.09 -26.13 28.20
C ASP A 510 -2.81 -25.60 29.61
N LYS A 511 -1.85 -26.17 30.33
CA LYS A 511 -1.53 -25.77 31.71
C LYS A 511 -0.88 -24.37 31.80
N LEU A 512 0.02 -24.00 30.90
CA LEU A 512 0.61 -22.65 30.84
C LEU A 512 -0.39 -21.61 30.37
N ALA A 513 -1.28 -21.96 29.44
CA ALA A 513 -2.41 -21.11 29.07
C ALA A 513 -3.32 -20.91 30.29
N ALA A 514 -3.76 -21.98 30.95
CA ALA A 514 -4.59 -21.93 32.15
C ALA A 514 -3.91 -21.18 33.30
N GLU A 515 -2.61 -21.37 33.55
CA GLU A 515 -1.86 -20.68 34.62
C GLU A 515 -1.63 -19.18 34.30
N GLN A 516 -1.41 -18.81 33.03
CA GLN A 516 -1.34 -17.41 32.62
C GLN A 516 -2.71 -16.72 32.71
N TRP A 517 -3.80 -17.39 32.34
CA TRP A 517 -5.17 -16.88 32.51
C TRP A 517 -5.62 -16.88 33.99
N GLU A 518 -5.21 -17.84 34.82
CA GLU A 518 -5.36 -17.83 36.29
C GLU A 518 -4.62 -16.67 36.94
N HIS A 519 -3.47 -16.24 36.39
CA HIS A 519 -2.77 -15.06 36.88
C HIS A 519 -3.61 -13.79 36.70
N TYR A 520 -4.39 -13.69 35.62
CA TYR A 520 -5.34 -12.60 35.39
C TYR A 520 -6.65 -12.74 36.19
N ARG A 521 -7.05 -13.96 36.61
CA ARG A 521 -8.19 -14.16 37.55
C ARG A 521 -8.01 -13.50 38.92
N LYS A 522 -6.80 -13.04 39.28
CA LYS A 522 -6.52 -12.39 40.58
C LYS A 522 -6.66 -10.87 40.57
N TRP A 523 -7.16 -10.29 39.47
CA TRP A 523 -7.76 -8.96 39.51
C TRP A 523 -9.23 -9.10 39.95
N GLU A 524 -9.52 -8.78 41.20
CA GLU A 524 -10.90 -8.73 41.71
C GLU A 524 -11.63 -7.51 41.13
N TYR A 525 -12.24 -7.69 39.96
CA TYR A 525 -13.42 -6.91 39.55
C TYR A 525 -14.70 -7.69 39.89
N TYR A 526 -15.80 -6.96 40.03
CA TYR A 526 -17.04 -7.44 40.63
C TYR A 526 -17.60 -8.71 39.99
N LYS A 527 -18.13 -9.62 40.82
CA LYS A 527 -19.08 -10.65 40.38
C LYS A 527 -20.43 -10.01 40.08
N THR A 528 -20.58 -9.49 38.86
CA THR A 528 -21.91 -9.16 38.32
C THR A 528 -22.73 -10.45 38.20
N GLN A 529 -23.84 -10.53 38.93
CA GLN A 529 -24.75 -11.69 38.90
C GLN A 529 -26.03 -11.43 38.09
N ASP A 530 -26.28 -10.20 37.65
CA ASP A 530 -27.46 -9.83 36.85
C ASP A 530 -27.10 -8.74 35.84
N ILE A 531 -26.67 -9.16 34.65
CA ILE A 531 -26.20 -8.27 33.58
C ILE A 531 -27.33 -7.41 33.01
N GLN A 532 -28.59 -7.88 33.05
CA GLN A 532 -29.72 -7.16 32.46
C GLN A 532 -30.00 -5.86 33.23
N LYS A 533 -29.97 -5.93 34.56
CA LYS A 533 -30.26 -4.79 35.42
C LYS A 533 -29.27 -3.63 35.23
N ASP A 534 -27.99 -3.94 35.07
CA ASP A 534 -26.94 -2.94 34.87
C ASP A 534 -27.07 -2.27 33.47
N LEU A 535 -27.57 -3.00 32.46
CA LEU A 535 -27.89 -2.45 31.13
C LEU A 535 -29.13 -1.54 31.16
N ASP A 536 -30.18 -1.94 31.88
CA ASP A 536 -31.41 -1.15 32.02
C ASP A 536 -31.14 0.19 32.74
N GLU A 537 -30.26 0.18 33.76
CA GLU A 537 -29.87 1.39 34.50
C GLU A 537 -29.00 2.33 33.64
N LEU A 538 -28.11 1.80 32.79
CA LEU A 538 -27.33 2.59 31.83
C LEU A 538 -28.18 3.17 30.69
N ALA A 539 -29.15 2.41 30.17
CA ALA A 539 -30.11 2.90 29.17
C ALA A 539 -30.93 4.09 29.71
N SER A 540 -31.27 4.08 31.01
CA SER A 540 -32.00 5.18 31.66
C SER A 540 -31.25 6.52 31.72
N LEU A 541 -29.94 6.52 31.43
CA LEU A 541 -29.09 7.72 31.39
C LEU A 541 -28.89 8.29 29.97
N GLY A 542 -29.36 7.60 28.92
CA GLY A 542 -29.40 8.13 27.55
C GLY A 542 -28.05 8.28 26.83
N VAL A 543 -27.03 7.49 27.20
CA VAL A 543 -25.65 7.64 26.71
C VAL A 543 -25.29 6.68 25.55
N TYR A 544 -26.05 5.62 25.31
CA TYR A 544 -25.73 4.62 24.28
C TYR A 544 -26.95 3.82 23.79
N ASP A 545 -26.90 3.30 22.56
CA ASP A 545 -27.85 2.33 21.98
C ASP A 545 -27.11 1.03 21.58
N VAL A 546 -27.78 -0.12 21.71
CA VAL A 546 -27.15 -1.42 22.03
C VAL A 546 -26.72 -2.22 20.78
N ASN A 547 -27.10 -1.79 19.57
CA ASN A 547 -27.13 -2.67 18.39
C ASN A 547 -25.92 -2.68 17.44
N THR A 548 -24.92 -1.80 17.60
CA THR A 548 -23.75 -1.77 16.69
C THR A 548 -22.47 -2.31 17.31
N THR A 549 -21.81 -3.25 16.63
CA THR A 549 -20.52 -3.86 17.05
C THR A 549 -19.49 -3.72 15.92
N LEU A 550 -18.43 -2.94 16.13
CA LEU A 550 -17.34 -2.72 15.17
C LEU A 550 -16.02 -2.38 15.87
N GLY A 551 -14.89 -2.58 15.17
CA GLY A 551 -13.55 -2.37 15.70
C GLY A 551 -13.13 -0.89 15.72
N LEU A 552 -12.29 -0.51 16.70
CA LEU A 552 -11.85 0.88 16.89
C LEU A 552 -10.65 1.24 15.98
N SER A 553 -10.95 1.47 14.71
CA SER A 553 -10.17 2.34 13.81
C SER A 553 -10.84 3.71 13.60
N THR A 554 -11.83 3.99 14.45
CA THR A 554 -12.94 4.93 14.18
C THR A 554 -13.30 5.67 15.46
N PHE A 555 -13.43 6.99 15.38
CA PHE A 555 -13.63 7.92 16.50
C PHE A 555 -14.82 8.85 16.23
N ALA A 556 -15.29 9.62 17.21
CA ALA A 556 -16.28 10.68 16.97
C ALA A 556 -15.66 11.78 16.09
N ALA A 557 -16.35 12.21 15.03
CA ALA A 557 -15.75 13.16 14.08
C ALA A 557 -15.39 14.53 14.69
N SER A 558 -16.17 15.01 15.67
CA SER A 558 -15.85 16.24 16.41
C SER A 558 -14.50 16.18 17.13
N PHE A 559 -14.09 15.02 17.66
CA PHE A 559 -12.83 14.84 18.37
C PHE A 559 -11.61 15.02 17.44
N ALA A 560 -11.68 14.46 16.23
CA ALA A 560 -10.65 14.66 15.21
C ALA A 560 -10.67 16.10 14.67
N TYR A 561 -11.85 16.73 14.53
CA TYR A 561 -11.96 18.13 14.10
C TYR A 561 -11.30 19.11 15.10
N GLU A 562 -11.57 18.98 16.41
CA GLU A 562 -10.90 19.81 17.43
C GLU A 562 -9.37 19.56 17.47
N CYS A 563 -8.93 18.31 17.20
CA CYS A 563 -7.50 18.02 17.04
C CYS A 563 -6.88 18.78 15.86
N LEU A 564 -7.54 18.79 14.70
CA LEU A 564 -7.07 19.54 13.52
C LEU A 564 -7.14 21.07 13.72
N ARG A 565 -8.16 21.57 14.43
CA ARG A 565 -8.25 22.99 14.84
C ARG A 565 -7.22 23.41 15.89
N SER A 566 -6.58 22.47 16.59
CA SER A 566 -5.49 22.80 17.52
C SER A 566 -4.17 23.14 16.82
N VAL A 567 -4.04 22.81 15.53
CA VAL A 567 -2.80 22.96 14.74
C VAL A 567 -2.59 24.44 14.36
N PRO A 568 -1.50 25.10 14.79
CA PRO A 568 -1.34 26.54 14.60
C PRO A 568 -0.96 26.88 13.15
N ASN A 569 -1.64 27.85 12.54
CA ASN A 569 -1.23 28.40 11.26
C ASN A 569 0.06 29.23 11.43
N ARG A 570 1.09 28.95 10.63
CA ARG A 570 2.41 29.60 10.72
C ARG A 570 2.65 30.48 9.49
N VAL A 571 2.82 31.79 9.71
CA VAL A 571 2.84 32.81 8.64
C VAL A 571 3.89 32.55 7.56
N GLU A 572 5.18 32.40 7.91
CA GLU A 572 6.25 32.19 6.91
C GLU A 572 6.03 30.90 6.05
N PRO A 573 5.68 29.73 6.64
CA PRO A 573 5.26 28.57 5.85
C PRO A 573 3.99 28.76 5.01
N ALA A 574 3.02 29.54 5.49
CA ALA A 574 1.78 29.83 4.75
C ALA A 574 2.08 30.70 3.52
N GLN A 575 2.91 31.72 3.66
CA GLN A 575 3.40 32.55 2.55
C GLN A 575 4.10 31.69 1.49
N GLN A 576 5.04 30.83 1.90
CA GLN A 576 5.78 29.93 1.00
C GLN A 576 4.87 28.92 0.31
N LEU A 577 3.84 28.41 0.99
CA LEU A 577 2.87 27.50 0.39
C LEU A 577 2.05 28.20 -0.69
N ILE A 578 1.46 29.36 -0.41
CA ILE A 578 0.66 30.09 -1.40
C ILE A 578 1.52 30.53 -2.58
N GLN A 579 2.70 31.11 -2.36
CA GLN A 579 3.59 31.53 -3.44
C GLN A 579 3.98 30.36 -4.37
N SER A 580 4.30 29.19 -3.80
CA SER A 580 4.58 27.99 -4.60
C SER A 580 3.35 27.48 -5.34
N LEU A 581 2.17 27.47 -4.70
CA LEU A 581 0.91 27.08 -5.35
C LEU A 581 0.56 28.01 -6.52
N LYS A 582 0.67 29.34 -6.35
CA LYS A 582 0.38 30.31 -7.43
C LYS A 582 1.19 30.03 -8.70
N ALA A 583 2.47 29.65 -8.57
CA ALA A 583 3.32 29.29 -9.70
C ALA A 583 2.87 28.02 -10.44
N PHE A 584 2.36 27.00 -9.73
CA PHE A 584 1.72 25.84 -10.37
C PHE A 584 0.36 26.21 -10.99
N VAL A 585 -0.40 27.10 -10.35
CA VAL A 585 -1.73 27.54 -10.83
C VAL A 585 -1.65 28.34 -12.12
N GLU A 586 -0.60 29.12 -12.38
CA GLU A 586 -0.44 29.82 -13.67
C GLU A 586 -0.43 28.86 -14.88
N TRP A 587 -0.14 27.58 -14.69
CA TRP A 587 -0.17 26.58 -15.76
C TRP A 587 -1.58 26.01 -16.04
N GLN A 588 -2.58 26.32 -15.21
CA GLN A 588 -3.98 25.93 -15.40
C GLN A 588 -4.56 26.62 -16.64
N SER A 589 -4.87 25.85 -17.68
CA SER A 589 -5.27 26.37 -18.99
C SER A 589 -6.63 27.08 -19.02
N THR A 590 -7.46 26.90 -17.99
CA THR A 590 -8.84 27.40 -17.93
C THR A 590 -9.04 28.70 -17.15
N LEU A 591 -7.99 29.27 -16.52
CA LEU A 591 -8.10 30.41 -15.59
C LEU A 591 -8.90 31.61 -16.13
N ALA A 592 -8.72 31.97 -17.40
CA ALA A 592 -9.44 33.09 -18.02
C ALA A 592 -10.96 32.86 -18.05
N TRP A 593 -11.38 31.63 -18.36
CA TRP A 593 -12.79 31.24 -18.44
C TRP A 593 -13.41 31.02 -17.06
N LEU A 594 -12.65 30.51 -16.08
CA LEU A 594 -13.11 30.49 -14.69
C LEU A 594 -13.43 31.90 -14.15
N LYS A 595 -12.67 32.90 -14.58
CA LYS A 595 -12.78 34.29 -14.12
C LYS A 595 -13.89 35.12 -14.81
N ASP A 596 -14.29 34.76 -16.03
CA ASP A 596 -15.36 35.41 -16.80
C ASP A 596 -16.19 34.39 -17.63
N PRO A 597 -16.81 33.38 -17.00
CA PRO A 597 -17.38 32.23 -17.70
C PRO A 597 -18.55 32.59 -18.61
N PRO A 598 -18.73 31.88 -19.74
CA PRO A 598 -19.92 32.04 -20.55
C PRO A 598 -21.16 31.62 -19.76
N LYS A 599 -22.30 32.24 -20.05
CA LYS A 599 -23.58 32.04 -19.32
C LYS A 599 -24.11 30.60 -19.36
N SER A 600 -23.54 29.75 -20.21
CA SER A 600 -23.79 28.31 -20.35
C SER A 600 -23.15 27.46 -19.24
N TYR A 601 -22.07 27.93 -18.61
CA TYR A 601 -21.21 27.13 -17.72
C TYR A 601 -21.87 26.68 -16.40
N GLY A 602 -23.05 27.22 -16.05
CA GLY A 602 -23.83 26.81 -14.88
C GLY A 602 -23.29 27.24 -13.51
N PHE A 603 -21.97 27.36 -13.34
CA PHE A 603 -21.30 27.70 -12.10
C PHE A 603 -20.90 29.19 -12.00
N PRO A 604 -20.66 29.72 -10.77
CA PRO A 604 -20.22 31.10 -10.57
C PRO A 604 -18.82 31.38 -11.13
N ALA A 605 -18.53 32.65 -11.43
CA ALA A 605 -17.18 33.10 -11.77
C ALA A 605 -16.26 33.06 -10.55
N ILE A 606 -15.04 32.54 -10.73
CA ILE A 606 -13.99 32.45 -9.69
C ILE A 606 -12.64 32.93 -10.22
N ASP A 607 -12.04 33.90 -9.51
CA ASP A 607 -10.67 34.34 -9.73
C ASP A 607 -9.74 33.54 -8.82
N ILE A 608 -9.20 32.43 -9.29
CA ILE A 608 -8.39 31.50 -8.48
C ILE A 608 -7.16 32.22 -7.90
N GLN A 609 -6.36 32.88 -8.75
CA GLN A 609 -5.18 33.62 -8.31
C GLN A 609 -5.54 34.77 -7.36
N GLY A 610 -6.54 35.57 -7.72
CA GLY A 610 -7.06 36.64 -6.87
C GLY A 610 -7.81 36.15 -5.62
N SER A 611 -7.93 34.85 -5.39
CA SER A 611 -8.47 34.25 -4.16
C SER A 611 -7.37 33.62 -3.32
N LEU A 612 -6.35 33.02 -3.94
CA LEU A 612 -5.08 32.69 -3.29
C LEU A 612 -4.40 33.93 -2.70
N ASP A 613 -4.45 35.08 -3.38
CA ASP A 613 -3.97 36.36 -2.82
C ASP A 613 -4.74 36.79 -1.55
N LYS A 614 -6.06 36.59 -1.51
CA LYS A 614 -6.86 36.89 -0.29
C LYS A 614 -6.53 35.92 0.84
N ILE A 615 -6.23 34.65 0.52
CA ILE A 615 -5.80 33.64 1.48
C ILE A 615 -4.43 34.03 2.06
N LEU A 616 -3.51 34.51 1.22
CA LEU A 616 -2.21 35.05 1.62
C LEU A 616 -2.37 36.27 2.54
N ASP A 617 -3.11 37.30 2.11
CA ASP A 617 -3.42 38.50 2.90
C ASP A 617 -3.98 38.14 4.28
N THR A 618 -4.87 37.14 4.34
CA THR A 618 -5.50 36.67 5.59
C THR A 618 -4.52 35.93 6.49
N ALA A 619 -3.65 35.09 5.92
CA ALA A 619 -2.61 34.38 6.68
C ALA A 619 -1.54 35.34 7.23
N GLU A 620 -1.10 36.33 6.45
CA GLU A 620 -0.14 37.36 6.90
C GLU A 620 -0.68 38.22 8.04
N GLN A 621 -2.00 38.44 8.08
CA GLN A 621 -2.69 39.15 9.17
C GLN A 621 -3.01 38.26 10.39
N GLY A 622 -2.70 36.96 10.34
CA GLY A 622 -3.06 36.00 11.40
C GLY A 622 -4.56 35.75 11.51
N GLY A 623 -5.29 35.83 10.39
CA GLY A 623 -6.76 35.73 10.33
C GLY A 623 -7.33 34.30 10.31
N TYR A 624 -6.48 33.27 10.25
CA TYR A 624 -6.90 31.87 10.39
C TYR A 624 -6.72 31.38 11.82
N GLU A 625 -7.76 30.73 12.36
CA GLU A 625 -7.72 30.16 13.71
C GLU A 625 -6.83 28.91 13.80
N SER A 626 -6.66 28.18 12.69
CA SER A 626 -5.83 26.99 12.60
C SER A 626 -5.25 26.77 11.19
N GLU A 627 -4.21 25.92 11.10
CA GLU A 627 -3.65 25.47 9.81
C GLU A 627 -4.69 24.68 9.00
N TYR A 628 -5.66 24.04 9.66
CA TYR A 628 -6.78 23.37 9.01
C TYR A 628 -7.70 24.36 8.30
N ASP A 629 -8.11 25.44 8.97
CA ASP A 629 -8.99 26.46 8.37
C ASP A 629 -8.30 27.14 7.16
N PHE A 630 -6.98 27.36 7.25
CA PHE A 630 -6.13 27.87 6.15
C PHE A 630 -6.08 26.90 4.95
N GLN A 631 -5.75 25.62 5.17
CA GLN A 631 -5.63 24.65 4.07
C GLN A 631 -7.00 24.25 3.46
N VAL A 632 -8.07 24.24 4.26
CA VAL A 632 -9.45 24.06 3.74
C VAL A 632 -9.84 25.21 2.80
N ALA A 633 -9.45 26.45 3.09
CA ALA A 633 -9.68 27.58 2.18
C ALA A 633 -8.94 27.42 0.84
N ILE A 634 -7.74 26.84 0.84
CA ILE A 634 -7.00 26.48 -0.40
C ILE A 634 -7.78 25.42 -1.19
N THR A 635 -8.18 24.32 -0.55
CA THR A 635 -8.93 23.25 -1.23
C THR A 635 -10.25 23.76 -1.81
N GLN A 636 -11.04 24.52 -1.04
CA GLN A 636 -12.29 25.11 -1.54
C GLN A 636 -12.07 26.07 -2.71
N THR A 637 -10.99 26.86 -2.69
CA THR A 637 -10.64 27.76 -3.81
C THR A 637 -10.31 26.99 -5.08
N ILE A 638 -9.64 25.85 -4.97
CA ILE A 638 -9.28 25.00 -6.12
C ILE A 638 -10.51 24.22 -6.61
N SER A 639 -11.29 23.60 -5.71
CA SER A 639 -12.51 22.85 -6.05
C SER A 639 -13.58 23.71 -6.73
N ALA A 640 -13.64 25.01 -6.45
CA ALA A 640 -14.53 25.97 -7.13
C ALA A 640 -14.26 26.12 -8.64
N ALA A 641 -13.16 25.57 -9.16
CA ALA A 641 -12.92 25.46 -10.60
C ALA A 641 -13.72 24.33 -11.29
N HIS A 642 -14.32 23.41 -10.51
CA HIS A 642 -15.13 22.29 -11.00
C HIS A 642 -14.45 21.46 -12.12
N ASP A 643 -13.15 21.24 -11.94
CA ASP A 643 -12.26 20.62 -12.93
C ASP A 643 -11.41 19.53 -12.25
N GLY A 644 -11.75 18.27 -12.46
CA GLY A 644 -11.05 17.11 -11.90
C GLY A 644 -9.63 16.87 -12.41
N HIS A 645 -9.15 17.60 -13.42
CA HIS A 645 -7.71 17.66 -13.71
C HIS A 645 -6.96 18.62 -12.75
N PHE A 646 -7.66 19.58 -12.14
CA PHE A 646 -7.09 20.64 -11.31
C PHE A 646 -7.38 20.42 -9.81
N PHE A 647 -6.38 19.92 -9.09
CA PHE A 647 -6.52 19.57 -7.68
C PHE A 647 -5.20 19.68 -6.93
N TYR A 648 -5.30 19.83 -5.60
CA TYR A 648 -4.19 19.78 -4.66
C TYR A 648 -4.69 19.14 -3.37
N THR A 649 -3.90 18.24 -2.77
CA THR A 649 -4.26 17.56 -1.51
C THR A 649 -3.31 18.01 -0.39
N PRO A 650 -3.70 19.01 0.43
CA PRO A 650 -2.85 19.62 1.45
C PRO A 650 -2.43 18.66 2.58
N ASP A 651 -1.28 18.90 3.20
CA ASP A 651 -0.73 18.00 4.23
C ASP A 651 -1.52 17.89 5.54
N ILE A 652 -2.42 18.83 5.87
CA ILE A 652 -3.28 18.72 7.06
C ILE A 652 -4.20 17.48 6.99
N PHE A 653 -4.60 17.05 5.79
CA PHE A 653 -5.46 15.87 5.58
C PHE A 653 -4.70 14.54 5.67
N THR A 654 -3.36 14.55 5.90
CA THR A 654 -2.56 13.33 6.09
C THR A 654 -3.10 12.43 7.21
N ALA A 655 -3.79 12.98 8.21
CA ALA A 655 -4.16 12.27 9.43
C ALA A 655 -5.52 11.53 9.39
N PHE A 656 -6.59 12.19 8.96
CA PHE A 656 -7.97 11.75 9.20
C PHE A 656 -8.86 11.83 7.95
N THR A 657 -9.81 10.90 7.84
CA THR A 657 -10.95 10.99 6.91
C THR A 657 -12.25 10.88 7.71
N PHE A 658 -13.25 11.72 7.41
CA PHE A 658 -14.56 11.70 8.02
C PHE A 658 -15.53 10.82 7.23
N GLU A 659 -16.29 9.96 7.92
CA GLU A 659 -17.23 8.98 7.36
C GLU A 659 -18.61 9.14 8.01
N ASN A 660 -19.66 9.31 7.21
CA ASN A 660 -21.05 9.18 7.61
C ASN A 660 -21.75 8.12 6.75
N ARG A 661 -22.27 7.05 7.38
CA ARG A 661 -22.91 5.93 6.66
C ARG A 661 -24.34 6.20 6.23
N LEU A 662 -25.04 7.09 6.94
CA LEU A 662 -26.39 7.48 6.59
C LEU A 662 -26.41 8.30 5.29
N ALA A 663 -25.31 8.99 4.99
CA ALA A 663 -25.08 9.66 3.70
C ALA A 663 -24.74 8.70 2.55
N GLN A 664 -23.89 7.68 2.79
CA GLN A 664 -23.45 6.73 1.76
C GLN A 664 -24.57 5.82 1.23
N ASP A 665 -25.55 5.49 2.06
CA ASP A 665 -26.69 4.61 1.75
C ASP A 665 -27.92 5.43 1.30
N ILE A 666 -27.70 6.49 0.52
CA ILE A 666 -28.74 7.30 -0.14
C ILE A 666 -28.58 7.20 -1.66
N VAL A 667 -29.69 7.19 -2.38
CA VAL A 667 -29.74 7.16 -3.85
C VAL A 667 -30.85 8.07 -4.41
N SER A 668 -30.65 8.56 -5.63
CA SER A 668 -31.61 9.40 -6.38
C SER A 668 -32.38 8.56 -7.41
N VAL A 669 -33.65 8.26 -7.13
CA VAL A 669 -34.43 7.24 -7.87
C VAL A 669 -35.79 7.74 -8.34
N SER A 670 -36.14 7.42 -9.59
CA SER A 670 -37.44 7.66 -10.25
C SER A 670 -38.32 6.41 -10.23
N THR A 671 -39.64 6.60 -10.27
CA THR A 671 -40.64 5.51 -10.29
C THR A 671 -40.76 4.81 -11.64
N ASP A 672 -40.41 5.48 -12.73
CA ASP A 672 -40.61 5.04 -14.13
C ASP A 672 -39.45 5.42 -15.07
N GLY A 673 -38.47 6.17 -14.57
CA GLY A 673 -37.32 6.69 -15.32
C GLY A 673 -37.59 8.02 -16.04
N VAL A 674 -38.77 8.60 -15.91
CA VAL A 674 -39.22 9.80 -16.65
C VAL A 674 -39.74 10.89 -15.71
N SER A 675 -40.50 10.47 -14.70
CA SER A 675 -40.88 11.24 -13.52
C SER A 675 -39.65 11.67 -12.72
N LEU A 676 -39.72 12.83 -12.06
CA LEU A 676 -38.60 13.36 -11.28
C LEU A 676 -38.18 12.38 -10.17
N PRO A 677 -36.87 12.11 -10.00
CA PRO A 677 -36.39 11.25 -8.95
C PRO A 677 -36.58 11.90 -7.58
N LYS A 678 -36.68 11.07 -6.54
CA LYS A 678 -36.56 11.49 -5.16
C LYS A 678 -35.36 10.80 -4.51
N LEU A 679 -34.94 11.31 -3.36
CA LEU A 679 -33.89 10.71 -2.55
C LEU A 679 -34.49 9.64 -1.64
N TYR A 680 -33.89 8.45 -1.62
CA TYR A 680 -34.31 7.31 -0.80
C TYR A 680 -33.10 6.66 -0.12
N ARG A 681 -33.34 5.88 0.94
CA ARG A 681 -32.33 4.97 1.50
C ARG A 681 -32.20 3.76 0.58
N LEU A 682 -30.98 3.38 0.17
CA LEU A 682 -30.82 2.26 -0.77
C LEU A 682 -31.22 0.94 -0.11
N SER A 683 -30.84 0.74 1.15
CA SER A 683 -31.25 -0.38 2.00
C SER A 683 -32.77 -0.53 2.21
N GLU A 684 -33.58 0.54 2.03
CA GLU A 684 -35.04 0.45 2.12
C GLU A 684 -35.72 0.16 0.76
N LEU A 685 -35.04 0.45 -0.36
CA LEU A 685 -35.57 0.15 -1.70
C LEU A 685 -35.62 -1.37 -1.92
N GLU A 686 -34.61 -2.11 -1.43
CA GLU A 686 -34.58 -3.57 -1.46
C GLU A 686 -35.73 -4.22 -0.65
N SER A 687 -36.24 -3.53 0.39
CA SER A 687 -37.36 -3.99 1.22
C SER A 687 -38.73 -3.51 0.74
N GLY A 688 -38.79 -2.65 -0.28
CA GLY A 688 -40.03 -2.05 -0.79
C GLY A 688 -40.70 -1.07 0.17
N SER A 689 -40.03 -0.65 1.25
CA SER A 689 -40.59 0.20 2.30
C SER A 689 -40.07 1.64 2.28
N ALA A 690 -39.28 2.01 1.26
CA ALA A 690 -38.55 3.26 1.19
C ALA A 690 -39.47 4.49 1.16
N VAL A 691 -39.24 5.41 2.09
CA VAL A 691 -39.92 6.71 2.12
C VAL A 691 -39.00 7.79 1.54
N PRO A 692 -39.50 8.76 0.76
CA PRO A 692 -38.66 9.83 0.25
C PRO A 692 -38.09 10.71 1.36
N ILE A 693 -36.82 11.09 1.23
CA ILE A 693 -36.11 12.03 2.10
C ILE A 693 -36.44 13.45 1.65
N ALA A 694 -37.04 14.24 2.53
CA ALA A 694 -37.44 15.63 2.28
C ALA A 694 -36.38 16.65 2.70
N GLU A 695 -35.72 16.41 3.85
CA GLU A 695 -34.71 17.29 4.42
C GLU A 695 -33.47 16.53 4.90
N ILE A 696 -32.32 17.21 4.81
CA ILE A 696 -31.04 16.82 5.41
C ILE A 696 -30.57 17.96 6.31
N ASN A 697 -30.31 17.67 7.59
CA ASN A 697 -29.90 18.65 8.62
C ASN A 697 -30.82 19.90 8.71
N GLY A 698 -32.12 19.75 8.47
CA GLY A 698 -33.10 20.84 8.51
C GLY A 698 -33.06 21.79 7.31
N LYS A 699 -32.33 21.43 6.24
CA LYS A 699 -32.40 22.04 4.90
C LYS A 699 -33.11 21.06 3.96
N ASN A 700 -33.75 21.55 2.89
CA ASN A 700 -34.26 20.68 1.83
C ASN A 700 -33.14 19.75 1.29
N ALA A 701 -33.43 18.46 1.18
CA ALA A 701 -32.43 17.43 0.88
C ALA A 701 -31.76 17.62 -0.49
N THR A 702 -32.53 18.01 -1.52
CA THR A 702 -32.00 18.33 -2.85
C THR A 702 -31.08 19.55 -2.80
N SER A 703 -31.50 20.64 -2.15
CA SER A 703 -30.66 21.84 -2.00
C SER A 703 -29.37 21.54 -1.23
N PHE A 704 -29.43 20.74 -0.16
CA PHE A 704 -28.26 20.36 0.64
C PHE A 704 -27.20 19.63 -0.19
N ILE A 705 -27.60 18.68 -1.04
CA ILE A 705 -26.66 17.94 -1.90
C ILE A 705 -26.13 18.82 -3.05
N ILE A 706 -26.94 19.73 -3.60
CA ILE A 706 -26.49 20.69 -4.62
C ILE A 706 -25.50 21.71 -4.02
N ASP A 707 -25.75 22.23 -2.81
CA ASP A 707 -24.82 23.12 -2.08
C ASP A 707 -23.44 22.45 -1.93
N LEU A 708 -23.41 21.16 -1.57
CA LEU A 708 -22.18 20.38 -1.40
C LEU A 708 -21.46 20.07 -2.72
N GLY A 709 -22.21 19.76 -3.79
CA GLY A 709 -21.65 19.62 -5.14
C GLY A 709 -20.97 20.92 -5.59
N ALA A 710 -21.63 22.06 -5.40
CA ALA A 710 -21.07 23.38 -5.71
C ALA A 710 -19.88 23.80 -4.80
N GLN A 711 -19.59 23.07 -3.72
CA GLN A 711 -18.46 23.34 -2.83
C GLN A 711 -17.27 22.39 -3.02
N PHE A 712 -17.52 21.12 -3.40
CA PHE A 712 -16.51 20.06 -3.44
C PHE A 712 -16.52 19.21 -4.73
N GLY A 713 -17.45 19.44 -5.65
CA GLY A 713 -17.60 18.66 -6.88
C GLY A 713 -16.53 19.00 -7.92
N SER A 714 -15.86 17.97 -8.45
CA SER A 714 -14.80 18.05 -9.46
C SER A 714 -15.30 17.95 -10.92
N PHE A 715 -16.62 17.97 -11.13
CA PHE A 715 -17.26 17.85 -12.44
C PHE A 715 -17.90 19.18 -12.86
N GLN A 716 -17.76 19.54 -14.14
CA GLN A 716 -18.13 20.85 -14.67
C GLN A 716 -19.63 21.07 -14.93
N ASP A 717 -20.47 20.03 -14.82
CA ASP A 717 -21.93 20.13 -14.89
C ASP A 717 -22.57 19.69 -13.57
N SER A 718 -23.57 20.44 -13.09
CA SER A 718 -24.20 20.14 -11.78
C SER A 718 -25.17 18.95 -11.81
N ASP A 719 -25.60 18.48 -12.97
CA ASP A 719 -26.36 17.22 -13.10
C ASP A 719 -25.42 16.00 -13.10
N ALA A 720 -24.24 16.11 -13.70
CA ALA A 720 -23.13 15.15 -13.56
C ALA A 720 -22.60 15.09 -12.12
N GLN A 721 -22.40 16.25 -11.46
CA GLN A 721 -22.04 16.29 -10.03
C GLN A 721 -23.08 15.57 -9.17
N TRP A 722 -24.38 15.76 -9.43
CA TRP A 722 -25.48 15.09 -8.72
C TRP A 722 -25.40 13.57 -8.86
N ASN A 723 -25.16 13.05 -10.07
CA ASN A 723 -24.99 11.62 -10.28
C ASN A 723 -23.80 11.05 -9.51
N ASN A 724 -22.68 11.77 -9.44
CA ASN A 724 -21.47 11.35 -8.73
C ASN A 724 -21.63 11.29 -7.19
N GLN A 725 -22.80 11.61 -6.64
CA GLN A 725 -23.09 11.50 -5.20
C GLN A 725 -23.62 10.12 -4.79
N PHE A 726 -24.03 9.27 -5.75
CA PHE A 726 -24.83 8.07 -5.49
C PHE A 726 -24.26 6.81 -6.17
N PRO A 727 -24.35 5.62 -5.54
CA PRO A 727 -23.96 4.37 -6.19
C PRO A 727 -24.92 3.97 -7.33
N THR A 728 -24.35 3.41 -8.39
CA THR A 728 -25.07 2.93 -9.59
C THR A 728 -24.46 1.60 -10.08
N TYR A 729 -25.02 0.97 -11.12
CA TYR A 729 -24.42 -0.24 -11.71
C TYR A 729 -23.03 0.03 -12.31
N ALA A 730 -22.79 1.28 -12.73
CA ALA A 730 -21.57 1.74 -13.37
C ALA A 730 -20.51 2.13 -12.34
N SER A 731 -20.92 2.65 -11.19
CA SER A 731 -20.06 2.90 -10.03
C SER A 731 -20.70 2.35 -8.74
N PRO A 732 -20.67 1.02 -8.53
CA PRO A 732 -21.34 0.37 -7.39
C PRO A 732 -20.61 0.59 -6.06
N ASN A 733 -19.39 1.14 -6.10
CA ASN A 733 -18.61 1.54 -4.94
C ASN A 733 -18.43 3.07 -4.89
N ALA A 734 -19.34 3.85 -5.50
CA ALA A 734 -19.27 5.31 -5.47
C ALA A 734 -19.30 5.81 -4.02
N GLN A 735 -18.17 6.32 -3.54
CA GLN A 735 -18.08 6.94 -2.23
C GLN A 735 -18.61 8.36 -2.36
N SER A 736 -19.83 8.58 -1.88
CA SER A 736 -20.47 9.90 -1.79
C SER A 736 -19.48 10.93 -1.20
N PRO A 737 -19.11 12.01 -1.93
CA PRO A 737 -18.17 13.04 -1.46
C PRO A 737 -18.58 13.80 -0.18
N TRP A 738 -19.77 13.53 0.37
CA TRP A 738 -20.22 14.03 1.68
C TRP A 738 -20.58 12.91 2.67
N GLY A 739 -20.56 11.65 2.21
CA GLY A 739 -20.55 10.46 3.06
C GLY A 739 -19.13 9.99 3.44
N ILE A 740 -18.12 10.34 2.65
CA ILE A 740 -16.69 10.21 2.96
C ILE A 740 -15.96 11.48 2.47
N ASN A 741 -15.26 12.19 3.35
CA ASN A 741 -14.55 13.44 3.02
C ASN A 741 -13.38 13.73 4.00
N GLU A 742 -12.33 14.41 3.55
CA GLU A 742 -11.24 14.95 4.40
C GLU A 742 -11.68 16.21 5.19
N ILE A 743 -12.76 16.86 4.73
CA ILE A 743 -13.35 18.07 5.31
C ILE A 743 -14.51 17.71 6.25
N TYR A 744 -14.53 18.31 7.43
CA TYR A 744 -15.51 18.03 8.49
C TYR A 744 -16.86 18.71 8.20
N LEU A 745 -17.85 17.91 7.75
CA LEU A 745 -19.21 18.38 7.45
C LEU A 745 -20.15 18.40 8.68
N GLY A 746 -19.61 18.21 9.89
CA GLY A 746 -20.35 18.21 11.16
C GLY A 746 -20.44 16.83 11.84
N PRO A 747 -20.88 16.79 13.12
CA PRO A 747 -20.80 15.59 13.96
C PRO A 747 -21.90 14.55 13.66
N ARG A 748 -22.95 14.93 12.94
CA ARG A 748 -24.16 14.14 12.72
C ARG A 748 -24.85 14.56 11.43
N LEU A 749 -25.40 13.58 10.73
CA LEU A 749 -26.40 13.75 9.68
C LEU A 749 -27.78 13.45 10.25
N THR A 750 -28.78 14.25 9.93
CA THR A 750 -30.19 14.02 10.25
C THR A 750 -30.99 14.02 8.96
N LEU A 751 -31.68 12.93 8.68
CA LEU A 751 -32.65 12.84 7.58
C LEU A 751 -34.05 13.09 8.13
N THR A 752 -34.87 13.85 7.42
CA THR A 752 -36.32 13.92 7.67
C THR A 752 -37.06 13.52 6.39
N TYR A 753 -37.97 12.57 6.55
CA TYR A 753 -38.72 11.94 5.47
C TYR A 753 -40.03 12.70 5.19
N GLU A 754 -40.61 12.53 3.99
CA GLU A 754 -41.86 13.22 3.60
C GLU A 754 -43.05 12.90 4.54
N ASN A 755 -43.01 11.79 5.27
CA ASN A 755 -44.00 11.43 6.29
C ASN A 755 -43.79 12.10 7.67
N GLY A 756 -42.81 13.01 7.79
CA GLY A 756 -42.50 13.74 9.03
C GLY A 756 -41.73 12.96 10.09
N LYS A 757 -41.30 11.72 9.80
CA LYS A 757 -40.32 11.01 10.65
C LYS A 757 -38.91 11.54 10.38
N SER A 758 -38.02 11.41 11.37
CA SER A 758 -36.59 11.71 11.22
C SER A 758 -35.72 10.57 11.73
N GLU A 759 -34.58 10.38 11.09
CA GLU A 759 -33.49 9.47 11.47
C GLU A 759 -32.20 10.29 11.59
N PHE A 760 -31.22 9.81 12.37
CA PHE A 760 -29.89 10.42 12.41
C PHE A 760 -28.77 9.38 12.43
N GLY A 761 -27.63 9.76 11.86
CA GLY A 761 -26.41 8.96 11.82
C GLY A 761 -25.23 9.82 12.23
N ASP A 762 -24.49 9.38 13.25
CA ASP A 762 -23.31 10.11 13.72
C ASP A 762 -22.15 10.00 12.72
N THR A 763 -21.49 11.13 12.49
CA THR A 763 -20.28 11.19 11.66
C THR A 763 -19.09 10.74 12.49
N THR A 764 -18.27 9.89 11.90
CA THR A 764 -17.06 9.34 12.53
C THR A 764 -15.80 9.80 11.81
N ALA A 765 -14.65 9.75 12.47
CA ALA A 765 -13.34 9.96 11.85
C ALA A 765 -12.54 8.64 11.87
N THR A 766 -11.85 8.33 10.78
CA THR A 766 -10.92 7.21 10.66
C THR A 766 -9.49 7.71 10.46
N LEU A 767 -8.50 6.88 10.80
CA LEU A 767 -7.08 7.22 10.62
C LEU A 767 -6.57 6.77 9.24
N ASN A 768 -5.94 7.69 8.53
CA ASN A 768 -5.44 7.47 7.16
C ASN A 768 -4.18 6.57 7.16
N GLN A 769 -3.99 5.78 6.09
CA GLN A 769 -2.81 4.91 5.97
C GLN A 769 -1.52 5.73 5.98
N GLY A 770 -0.62 5.40 6.92
CA GLY A 770 0.62 6.14 7.16
C GLY A 770 0.56 7.06 8.39
N ALA A 771 -0.64 7.49 8.82
CA ALA A 771 -0.85 8.26 10.06
C ALA A 771 -0.99 7.37 11.32
N GLU A 772 -0.71 6.08 11.22
CA GLU A 772 -0.89 5.07 12.28
C GLU A 772 -0.04 5.26 13.55
N SER A 773 0.71 6.37 13.67
CA SER A 773 1.63 6.64 14.77
C SER A 773 1.59 8.10 15.22
N PHE A 774 0.53 8.49 15.92
CA PHE A 774 0.47 9.70 16.76
C PHE A 774 1.42 9.65 17.99
N ALA A 775 2.42 8.76 18.01
CA ALA A 775 3.28 8.47 19.15
C ALA A 775 4.31 9.59 19.39
N GLY A 776 3.90 10.59 20.18
CA GLY A 776 4.68 11.80 20.47
C GLY A 776 3.93 13.09 20.10
N ILE A 777 2.82 12.98 19.39
CA ILE A 777 1.93 14.11 19.10
C ILE A 777 1.05 14.35 20.33
N ILE A 778 1.25 15.49 21.01
CA ILE A 778 0.52 15.87 22.23
C ILE A 778 -0.15 17.25 22.05
N THR A 779 0.40 18.08 21.19
CA THR A 779 -0.05 19.45 20.87
C THR A 779 -0.22 19.64 19.36
N GLY A 780 -0.91 20.71 18.97
CA GLY A 780 -1.00 21.12 17.56
C GLY A 780 0.36 21.48 16.95
N ASP A 781 1.33 21.96 17.74
CA ASP A 781 2.71 22.15 17.27
C ASP A 781 3.40 20.81 16.97
N ASP A 782 3.23 19.78 17.80
CA ASP A 782 3.76 18.44 17.49
C ASP A 782 3.11 17.84 16.23
N PHE A 783 1.83 18.13 15.99
CA PHE A 783 1.12 17.74 14.77
C PHE A 783 1.71 18.48 13.56
N TYR A 784 1.89 19.81 13.66
CA TYR A 784 2.49 20.62 12.60
C TYR A 784 3.90 20.11 12.25
N ASP A 785 4.72 19.88 13.27
CA ASP A 785 6.11 19.44 13.12
C ASP A 785 6.20 18.00 12.55
N THR A 786 5.16 17.18 12.73
CA THR A 786 5.08 15.81 12.20
C THR A 786 4.52 15.73 10.78
N PHE A 787 3.41 16.45 10.50
CA PHE A 787 2.65 16.31 9.25
C PHE A 787 2.78 17.51 8.30
N CYS A 788 2.79 18.74 8.85
CA CYS A 788 2.73 20.00 8.08
C CYS A 788 4.10 20.65 7.80
N THR A 789 5.18 19.94 8.09
CA THR A 789 6.55 20.41 7.86
C THR A 789 7.09 19.89 6.52
N PRO A 790 7.67 20.74 5.64
CA PRO A 790 8.12 20.36 4.31
C PRO A 790 8.99 19.10 4.26
N LYS A 791 8.40 18.00 3.77
CA LYS A 791 8.99 16.65 3.73
C LYS A 791 10.21 16.65 2.80
N GLN A 792 11.40 16.29 3.30
CA GLN A 792 12.63 16.25 2.46
C GLN A 792 12.43 15.35 1.22
N PRO A 793 12.82 15.80 0.00
CA PRO A 793 12.50 15.10 -1.24
C PRO A 793 13.38 13.85 -1.42
N SER A 794 12.94 12.74 -0.84
CA SER A 794 13.65 11.46 -0.84
C SER A 794 13.60 10.76 -2.22
N GLY A 795 14.31 11.31 -3.21
CA GLY A 795 14.59 10.62 -4.47
C GLY A 795 14.04 11.26 -5.75
N LEU A 796 14.06 12.59 -5.89
CA LEU A 796 13.97 13.23 -7.22
C LEU A 796 15.22 12.97 -8.09
N GLU A 797 16.35 12.56 -7.49
CA GLU A 797 17.49 12.08 -8.26
C GLU A 797 17.25 10.69 -8.89
N LYS A 798 17.31 10.64 -10.23
CA LYS A 798 17.69 9.47 -11.04
C LYS A 798 16.71 8.30 -11.07
N LYS A 799 15.46 8.56 -11.46
CA LYS A 799 14.73 7.68 -12.39
C LYS A 799 14.13 8.46 -13.56
N ALA A 800 14.92 8.64 -14.61
CA ALA A 800 14.36 8.75 -15.96
C ALA A 800 13.77 7.38 -16.32
N SER A 801 12.51 7.16 -15.95
CA SER A 801 11.80 5.92 -16.26
C SER A 801 11.05 6.11 -17.56
N THR A 802 11.44 5.38 -18.60
CA THR A 802 10.71 5.31 -19.88
C THR A 802 9.41 4.47 -19.79
N LYS A 803 8.87 4.37 -18.58
CA LYS A 803 7.48 4.00 -18.27
C LYS A 803 6.97 5.05 -17.29
N PRO A 804 5.74 5.58 -17.46
CA PRO A 804 5.13 6.46 -16.47
C PRO A 804 5.23 5.87 -15.07
N SER A 805 5.43 6.72 -14.07
CA SER A 805 5.24 6.31 -12.68
C SER A 805 3.81 5.80 -12.53
N LYS A 806 3.64 4.56 -12.06
CA LYS A 806 2.37 4.16 -11.47
C LYS A 806 2.20 4.94 -10.17
N LEU A 807 1.61 6.13 -10.30
CA LEU A 807 0.72 6.71 -9.30
C LEU A 807 -0.18 5.59 -8.72
N LYS A 808 -0.68 5.75 -7.50
CA LYS A 808 -1.79 4.93 -6.99
C LYS A 808 -3.07 5.30 -7.74
N ARG A 809 -3.14 4.93 -9.02
CA ARG A 809 -4.28 5.17 -9.89
C ARG A 809 -5.53 4.57 -9.25
N HIS A 810 -6.61 5.34 -9.25
CA HIS A 810 -7.92 4.79 -8.91
C HIS A 810 -8.23 3.68 -9.92
N VAL A 811 -8.40 2.46 -9.41
CA VAL A 811 -8.92 1.36 -10.20
C VAL A 811 -10.37 1.71 -10.50
N GLY A 812 -10.62 2.17 -11.73
CA GLY A 812 -11.97 2.49 -12.19
C GLY A 812 -12.92 1.30 -12.00
N PRO A 813 -14.22 1.54 -11.83
CA PRO A 813 -15.18 0.47 -11.61
C PRO A 813 -15.10 -0.55 -12.76
N ARG A 814 -15.02 -1.84 -12.41
CA ARG A 814 -15.04 -2.92 -13.41
C ARG A 814 -16.42 -3.02 -14.04
N ALA A 815 -16.51 -3.43 -15.30
CA ALA A 815 -17.78 -3.63 -15.98
C ALA A 815 -18.77 -4.48 -15.13
N PRO A 816 -20.07 -4.16 -15.13
CA PRO A 816 -21.04 -4.70 -14.18
C PRO A 816 -21.14 -6.23 -14.27
N THR A 817 -20.95 -6.88 -13.13
CA THR A 817 -21.10 -8.35 -12.97
C THR A 817 -22.16 -8.71 -11.91
N THR A 818 -23.23 -7.91 -11.82
CA THR A 818 -24.33 -8.05 -10.86
C THR A 818 -25.50 -8.89 -11.39
N SER A 819 -25.77 -8.88 -12.70
CA SER A 819 -26.84 -9.68 -13.32
C SER A 819 -26.31 -11.06 -13.74
N PRO A 820 -26.84 -12.19 -13.22
CA PRO A 820 -26.33 -13.53 -13.52
C PRO A 820 -26.45 -13.97 -14.99
N ASP A 821 -27.35 -13.34 -15.75
CA ASP A 821 -27.73 -13.76 -17.10
C ASP A 821 -26.93 -13.05 -18.22
N LEU A 822 -26.17 -11.99 -17.90
CA LEU A 822 -25.44 -11.20 -18.89
C LEU A 822 -24.12 -11.85 -19.35
N THR A 823 -24.14 -12.41 -20.56
CA THR A 823 -22.95 -13.03 -21.18
C THR A 823 -22.10 -12.00 -21.94
N MET A 824 -20.89 -11.73 -21.44
CA MET A 824 -19.85 -11.00 -22.18
C MET A 824 -19.42 -11.80 -23.42
N ILE A 825 -19.56 -11.22 -24.60
CA ILE A 825 -19.13 -11.84 -25.88
C ILE A 825 -17.68 -11.50 -26.20
N ALA A 826 -17.21 -10.31 -25.82
CA ALA A 826 -15.85 -9.82 -25.91
C ALA A 826 -15.54 -8.96 -24.68
N ASN A 827 -14.30 -8.97 -24.20
CA ASN A 827 -13.85 -8.14 -23.08
C ASN A 827 -12.33 -8.02 -23.12
N THR A 828 -11.81 -6.91 -22.60
CA THR A 828 -10.38 -6.74 -22.31
C THR A 828 -9.98 -7.51 -21.04
N PRO A 829 -8.67 -7.72 -20.76
CA PRO A 829 -8.22 -8.51 -19.62
C PRO A 829 -8.77 -8.04 -18.26
N GLU A 830 -8.86 -6.72 -18.06
CA GLU A 830 -9.35 -6.12 -16.82
C GLU A 830 -10.86 -5.91 -16.77
N LYS A 831 -11.53 -6.02 -17.93
CA LYS A 831 -12.97 -5.76 -18.14
C LYS A 831 -13.37 -4.31 -17.82
N SER A 832 -12.51 -3.33 -18.10
CA SER A 832 -12.91 -1.94 -18.27
C SER A 832 -13.66 -1.73 -19.59
N THR A 833 -13.36 -2.54 -20.62
CA THR A 833 -14.12 -2.62 -21.88
C THR A 833 -14.76 -4.00 -22.05
N ALA A 834 -16.09 -4.06 -22.20
CA ALA A 834 -16.85 -5.30 -22.36
C ALA A 834 -18.03 -5.16 -23.35
N GLY A 835 -18.17 -6.13 -24.25
CA GLY A 835 -19.23 -6.21 -25.24
C GLY A 835 -20.27 -7.28 -24.89
N TYR A 836 -21.54 -6.96 -25.12
CA TYR A 836 -22.72 -7.78 -24.82
C TYR A 836 -23.70 -7.79 -26.00
N PHE A 837 -24.63 -8.73 -25.98
CA PHE A 837 -25.87 -8.64 -26.75
C PHE A 837 -27.03 -8.38 -25.78
N LEU A 838 -27.98 -7.55 -26.20
CA LEU A 838 -29.25 -7.39 -25.51
C LEU A 838 -30.25 -8.37 -26.15
N ASP A 839 -30.96 -9.13 -25.32
CA ASP A 839 -31.89 -10.18 -25.73
C ASP A 839 -33.30 -9.86 -25.23
N GLY A 840 -34.32 -10.22 -26.03
CA GLY A 840 -35.73 -10.00 -25.70
C GLY A 840 -36.53 -9.38 -26.84
N ASN A 841 -37.85 -9.38 -26.68
CA ASN A 841 -38.80 -9.00 -27.73
C ASN A 841 -38.61 -7.53 -28.18
N GLY A 842 -37.93 -7.33 -29.31
CA GLY A 842 -37.60 -5.99 -29.86
C GLY A 842 -36.13 -5.57 -29.72
N TYR A 843 -35.27 -6.43 -29.15
CA TYR A 843 -33.83 -6.17 -28.93
C TYR A 843 -32.90 -7.11 -29.71
N ASP A 844 -33.43 -8.07 -30.46
CA ASP A 844 -32.63 -9.10 -31.18
C ASP A 844 -31.54 -8.54 -32.09
N ASP A 845 -31.67 -7.31 -32.60
CA ASP A 845 -30.68 -6.61 -33.42
C ASP A 845 -29.78 -5.62 -32.65
N VAL A 846 -29.91 -5.51 -31.32
CA VAL A 846 -29.12 -4.61 -30.47
C VAL A 846 -27.88 -5.30 -29.91
N ALA A 847 -26.73 -4.63 -30.01
CA ALA A 847 -25.51 -4.92 -29.26
C ALA A 847 -25.21 -3.79 -28.27
N VAL A 848 -24.42 -4.09 -27.24
CA VAL A 848 -23.92 -3.09 -26.27
C VAL A 848 -22.41 -3.21 -26.13
N LEU A 849 -21.72 -2.07 -26.10
CA LEU A 849 -20.30 -1.96 -25.75
C LEU A 849 -20.18 -1.05 -24.52
N ALA A 850 -19.99 -1.65 -23.34
CA ALA A 850 -19.76 -0.91 -22.11
C ALA A 850 -18.27 -0.64 -21.92
N ILE A 851 -17.94 0.62 -21.61
CA ILE A 851 -16.58 1.10 -21.41
C ILE A 851 -16.59 1.95 -20.14
N THR A 852 -16.16 1.37 -19.02
CA THR A 852 -16.03 2.09 -17.73
C THR A 852 -14.68 2.80 -17.59
N SER A 853 -13.71 2.47 -18.45
CA SER A 853 -12.45 3.19 -18.58
C SER A 853 -11.81 2.92 -19.94
N PHE A 854 -11.10 3.91 -20.47
CA PHE A 854 -10.20 3.83 -21.63
C PHE A 854 -8.76 3.44 -21.24
N GLU A 855 -8.54 3.08 -19.97
CA GLU A 855 -7.28 2.58 -19.42
C GLU A 855 -7.28 1.05 -19.21
N GLU A 856 -6.09 0.45 -19.35
CA GLU A 856 -5.76 -0.93 -18.91
C GLU A 856 -4.35 -0.88 -18.29
N GLU A 857 -4.04 -1.74 -17.31
CA GLU A 857 -2.68 -1.85 -16.72
C GLU A 857 -1.68 -2.66 -17.57
N ASP A 858 -2.09 -3.16 -18.74
CA ASP A 858 -1.31 -3.99 -19.68
C ASP A 858 -0.21 -3.22 -20.43
N ASP A 859 1.00 -3.79 -20.49
CA ASP A 859 2.12 -3.31 -21.33
C ASP A 859 1.78 -3.34 -22.84
N GLN A 860 0.71 -4.04 -23.24
CA GLN A 860 0.17 -4.07 -24.60
C GLN A 860 -1.27 -3.51 -24.70
N TYR A 861 -1.68 -2.61 -23.79
CA TYR A 861 -3.06 -2.08 -23.68
C TYR A 861 -3.75 -1.79 -25.01
N LEU A 862 -3.11 -1.04 -25.92
CA LEU A 862 -3.71 -0.66 -27.21
C LEU A 862 -3.99 -1.89 -28.08
N THR A 863 -3.09 -2.87 -28.12
CA THR A 863 -3.28 -4.15 -28.83
C THR A 863 -4.39 -4.98 -28.19
N SER A 864 -4.47 -5.02 -26.86
CA SER A 864 -5.51 -5.76 -26.12
C SER A 864 -6.90 -5.14 -26.32
N PHE A 865 -6.98 -3.81 -26.34
CA PHE A 865 -8.18 -3.03 -26.69
C PHE A 865 -8.58 -3.25 -28.16
N GLN A 866 -7.65 -3.06 -29.11
CA GLN A 866 -7.84 -3.30 -30.54
C GLN A 866 -8.48 -4.67 -30.83
N ASN A 867 -7.90 -5.74 -30.29
CA ASN A 867 -8.39 -7.10 -30.48
C ASN A 867 -9.80 -7.30 -29.89
N THR A 868 -10.13 -6.61 -28.79
CA THR A 868 -11.44 -6.69 -28.15
C THR A 868 -12.53 -6.04 -29.01
N ILE A 869 -12.28 -4.83 -29.53
CA ILE A 869 -13.23 -4.15 -30.43
C ILE A 869 -13.39 -4.94 -31.75
N GLN A 870 -12.30 -5.44 -32.33
CA GLN A 870 -12.36 -6.28 -33.54
C GLN A 870 -13.18 -7.56 -33.32
N LYS A 871 -13.00 -8.24 -32.18
CA LYS A 871 -13.78 -9.43 -31.78
C LYS A 871 -15.27 -9.09 -31.66
N PHE A 872 -15.59 -8.02 -30.92
CA PHE A 872 -16.96 -7.53 -30.72
C PHE A 872 -17.66 -7.22 -32.05
N LEU A 873 -17.06 -6.40 -32.91
CA LEU A 873 -17.62 -6.05 -34.22
C LEU A 873 -17.81 -7.27 -35.12
N SER A 874 -16.92 -8.26 -35.03
CA SER A 874 -17.04 -9.53 -35.78
C SER A 874 -18.19 -10.42 -35.29
N GLN A 875 -18.40 -10.46 -33.96
CA GLN A 875 -19.56 -11.13 -33.37
C GLN A 875 -20.87 -10.40 -33.74
N CYS A 876 -20.90 -9.06 -33.70
CA CYS A 876 -22.05 -8.26 -34.12
C CYS A 876 -22.45 -8.53 -35.58
N ARG A 877 -21.48 -8.56 -36.51
CA ARG A 877 -21.72 -8.99 -37.91
C ARG A 877 -22.32 -10.39 -37.98
N SER A 878 -21.74 -11.34 -37.24
CA SER A 878 -22.16 -12.75 -37.26
C SER A 878 -23.57 -12.96 -36.73
N ALA A 879 -23.95 -12.21 -35.69
CA ALA A 879 -25.29 -12.18 -35.10
C ALA A 879 -26.27 -11.22 -35.81
N LYS A 880 -25.83 -10.53 -36.87
CA LYS A 880 -26.61 -9.55 -37.64
C LYS A 880 -27.18 -8.40 -36.81
N LYS A 881 -26.47 -7.99 -35.76
CA LYS A 881 -26.83 -6.81 -34.95
C LYS A 881 -26.74 -5.54 -35.82
N GLN A 882 -27.71 -4.64 -35.71
CA GLN A 882 -27.88 -3.43 -36.53
C GLN A 882 -27.93 -2.13 -35.71
N ARG A 883 -28.17 -2.21 -34.40
CA ARG A 883 -28.15 -1.09 -33.44
C ARG A 883 -27.09 -1.31 -32.37
N LEU A 884 -26.43 -0.23 -31.94
CA LEU A 884 -25.37 -0.27 -30.92
C LEU A 884 -25.61 0.79 -29.83
N VAL A 885 -25.65 0.34 -28.58
CA VAL A 885 -25.45 1.22 -27.42
C VAL A 885 -23.95 1.19 -27.07
N ILE A 886 -23.33 2.35 -26.93
CA ILE A 886 -22.02 2.48 -26.30
C ILE A 886 -22.26 3.11 -24.93
N ASP A 887 -21.99 2.36 -23.87
CA ASP A 887 -22.22 2.79 -22.50
C ASP A 887 -20.92 3.35 -21.91
N LEU A 888 -20.94 4.64 -21.59
CA LEU A 888 -19.86 5.46 -21.07
C LEU A 888 -20.19 5.99 -19.65
N THR A 889 -21.20 5.43 -18.98
CA THR A 889 -21.53 5.78 -17.60
C THR A 889 -20.33 5.60 -16.68
N SER A 890 -20.08 6.58 -15.82
CA SER A 890 -18.99 6.62 -14.83
C SER A 890 -17.57 6.51 -15.41
N ASN A 891 -17.39 6.78 -16.72
CA ASN A 891 -16.11 6.66 -17.41
C ASN A 891 -15.19 7.89 -17.21
N GLY A 892 -14.24 7.77 -16.30
CA GLY A 892 -13.25 8.82 -15.99
C GLY A 892 -12.19 9.11 -17.08
N GLY A 893 -12.25 8.47 -18.24
CA GLY A 893 -11.26 8.60 -19.31
C GLY A 893 -10.22 7.47 -19.30
N GLY A 894 -8.97 7.80 -19.61
CA GLY A 894 -7.88 6.82 -19.78
C GLY A 894 -6.88 7.24 -20.85
N PHE A 895 -6.26 6.28 -21.55
CA PHE A 895 -5.23 6.58 -22.56
C PHE A 895 -5.84 7.08 -23.88
N ILE A 896 -5.54 8.33 -24.26
CA ILE A 896 -6.16 9.03 -25.41
C ILE A 896 -6.14 8.24 -26.75
N ALA A 897 -5.12 7.41 -26.97
CA ALA A 897 -5.01 6.56 -28.17
C ALA A 897 -6.13 5.48 -28.29
N THR A 898 -6.69 4.97 -27.18
CA THR A 898 -7.78 3.96 -27.25
C THR A 898 -9.11 4.59 -27.67
N GLY A 899 -9.35 5.87 -27.32
CA GLY A 899 -10.48 6.65 -27.83
C GLY A 899 -10.41 6.85 -29.35
N PHE A 900 -9.26 7.27 -29.87
CA PHE A 900 -9.06 7.42 -31.33
C PHE A 900 -9.09 6.10 -32.10
N GLU A 901 -8.64 5.00 -31.49
CA GLU A 901 -8.74 3.65 -32.08
C GLU A 901 -10.19 3.16 -32.13
N LEU A 902 -10.98 3.38 -31.07
CA LEU A 902 -12.41 3.03 -31.06
C LEU A 902 -13.18 3.78 -32.17
N PHE A 903 -12.98 5.09 -32.26
CA PHE A 903 -13.56 5.91 -33.33
C PHE A 903 -13.13 5.41 -34.71
N GLY A 904 -11.83 5.11 -34.89
CA GLY A 904 -11.27 4.59 -36.15
C GLY A 904 -11.83 3.22 -36.58
N GLN A 905 -12.21 2.34 -35.64
CA GLN A 905 -12.86 1.06 -35.97
C GLN A 905 -14.37 1.19 -36.21
N LEU A 906 -15.04 2.18 -35.59
CA LEU A 906 -16.46 2.46 -35.82
C LEU A 906 -16.71 3.23 -37.11
N PHE A 907 -15.79 4.11 -37.52
CA PHE A 907 -15.90 4.91 -38.75
C PHE A 907 -14.59 4.86 -39.59
N PRO A 908 -14.29 3.73 -40.25
CA PRO A 908 -13.05 3.58 -41.00
C PRO A 908 -12.95 4.55 -42.18
N GLY A 909 -12.09 5.55 -42.07
CA GLY A 909 -11.89 6.61 -43.05
C GLY A 909 -12.45 7.98 -42.66
N ALA A 910 -13.12 8.09 -41.50
CA ALA A 910 -13.43 9.39 -40.90
C ALA A 910 -12.16 10.13 -40.47
N ASN A 911 -12.18 11.46 -40.54
CA ASN A 911 -11.09 12.29 -40.02
C ASN A 911 -11.22 12.40 -38.49
N LYS A 912 -10.11 12.27 -37.75
CA LYS A 912 -10.09 12.48 -36.29
C LYS A 912 -9.74 13.93 -36.03
N PHE A 913 -10.73 14.79 -35.79
CA PHE A 913 -10.44 16.20 -35.48
C PHE A 913 -9.83 16.34 -34.08
N THR A 914 -8.77 17.14 -33.97
CA THR A 914 -8.16 17.52 -32.67
C THR A 914 -7.68 18.96 -32.74
N ALA A 915 -7.98 19.73 -31.70
CA ALA A 915 -7.44 21.08 -31.52
C ALA A 915 -7.34 21.40 -30.04
N ASN A 916 -6.14 21.75 -29.60
CA ASN A 916 -5.80 22.14 -28.24
C ASN A 916 -5.10 23.50 -28.20
N ASN A 917 -5.00 24.12 -27.02
CA ASN A 917 -3.94 25.08 -26.73
C ASN A 917 -3.49 25.02 -25.26
N MET A 918 -2.31 25.59 -24.98
CA MET A 918 -1.72 25.74 -23.64
C MET A 918 -1.77 27.22 -23.23
N ARG A 919 -1.99 27.52 -21.96
CA ARG A 919 -1.86 28.89 -21.43
C ARG A 919 -0.39 29.26 -21.31
N LEU A 920 -0.04 30.50 -21.68
CA LEU A 920 1.35 30.98 -21.67
C LEU A 920 1.66 31.72 -20.36
N SER A 921 1.98 30.96 -19.31
CA SER A 921 2.67 31.48 -18.12
C SER A 921 4.11 31.86 -18.44
N ASP A 922 4.71 32.76 -17.65
CA ASP A 922 6.08 33.23 -17.91
C ASP A 922 7.09 32.06 -17.75
N SER A 923 6.93 31.19 -16.75
CA SER A 923 7.74 29.97 -16.61
C SER A 923 7.61 28.98 -17.77
N LEU A 924 6.43 28.81 -18.36
CA LEU A 924 6.24 27.93 -19.52
C LEU A 924 6.92 28.53 -20.77
N VAL A 925 6.87 29.86 -20.93
CA VAL A 925 7.59 30.58 -21.98
C VAL A 925 9.11 30.44 -21.81
N ASP A 926 9.63 30.60 -20.59
CA ASP A 926 11.06 30.46 -20.28
C ASP A 926 11.57 29.03 -20.55
N ILE A 927 10.86 27.99 -20.11
CA ILE A 927 11.23 26.59 -20.37
C ILE A 927 11.33 26.34 -21.87
N SER A 928 10.36 26.81 -22.66
CA SER A 928 10.37 26.65 -24.11
C SER A 928 11.51 27.40 -24.78
N GLN A 929 11.82 28.64 -24.37
CA GLN A 929 12.97 29.39 -24.89
C GLN A 929 14.31 28.72 -24.53
N ILE A 930 14.46 28.27 -23.28
CA ILE A 930 15.66 27.56 -22.82
C ILE A 930 15.84 26.26 -23.62
N PHE A 931 14.77 25.48 -23.79
CA PHE A 931 14.77 24.25 -24.60
C PHE A 931 15.13 24.54 -26.07
N SER A 932 14.47 25.51 -26.70
CA SER A 932 14.73 25.98 -28.08
C SER A 932 16.19 26.40 -28.29
N SER A 933 16.78 27.09 -27.30
CA SER A 933 18.20 27.53 -27.33
C SER A 933 19.24 26.44 -27.01
N SER A 934 18.82 25.29 -26.46
CA SER A 934 19.72 24.20 -26.06
C SER A 934 20.26 23.41 -27.27
N SER A 935 21.30 22.57 -27.08
CA SER A 935 21.88 21.86 -28.23
C SER A 935 20.93 20.77 -28.76
N PRO A 936 20.97 20.42 -30.06
CA PRO A 936 20.12 19.35 -30.61
C PRO A 936 20.30 17.99 -29.92
N ALA A 937 21.45 17.74 -29.29
CA ALA A 937 21.67 16.56 -28.47
C ALA A 937 20.93 16.65 -27.12
N ASP A 938 20.92 17.83 -26.49
CA ASP A 938 20.22 18.06 -25.22
C ASP A 938 18.71 18.09 -25.41
N GLN A 939 18.22 18.68 -26.50
CA GLN A 939 16.81 18.60 -26.92
C GLN A 939 16.37 17.15 -27.11
N ALA A 940 17.13 16.36 -27.88
CA ALA A 940 16.83 14.94 -28.08
C ALA A 940 16.91 14.12 -26.79
N ASN A 941 17.89 14.36 -25.92
CA ASN A 941 17.99 13.69 -24.61
C ASN A 941 16.80 14.03 -23.71
N THR A 942 16.33 15.29 -23.74
CA THR A 942 15.20 15.77 -22.95
C THR A 942 13.90 15.14 -23.41
N LEU A 943 13.60 15.16 -24.71
CA LEU A 943 12.42 14.50 -25.29
C LEU A 943 12.38 12.98 -24.98
N ASN A 944 13.52 12.28 -25.10
CA ASN A 944 13.61 10.86 -24.76
C ASN A 944 13.47 10.56 -23.25
N SER A 945 13.62 11.56 -22.37
CA SER A 945 13.61 11.37 -20.91
C SER A 945 12.33 11.88 -20.24
N PHE A 946 11.70 12.92 -20.79
CA PHE A 946 10.57 13.65 -20.21
C PHE A 946 9.50 14.03 -21.27
N PRO A 947 8.98 13.08 -22.08
CA PRO A 947 8.06 13.39 -23.19
C PRO A 947 6.71 13.98 -22.73
N SER A 948 6.27 13.70 -21.49
CA SER A 948 4.95 14.10 -20.95
C SER A 948 4.65 15.59 -21.07
N PHE A 949 5.68 16.43 -20.99
CA PHE A 949 5.60 17.87 -21.26
C PHE A 949 6.27 18.25 -22.59
N PHE A 950 7.53 17.85 -22.80
CA PHE A 950 8.38 18.40 -23.87
C PHE A 950 7.91 18.07 -25.30
N ASP A 951 7.11 17.02 -25.52
CA ASP A 951 6.53 16.73 -26.84
C ASP A 951 5.50 17.80 -27.27
N ASN A 952 4.77 18.44 -26.32
CA ASN A 952 3.76 19.46 -26.62
C ASN A 952 4.35 20.79 -27.10
N ILE A 953 5.62 21.09 -26.77
CA ILE A 953 6.35 22.31 -27.19
C ILE A 953 7.37 22.04 -28.31
N SER A 954 7.35 20.85 -28.89
CA SER A 954 8.33 20.39 -29.88
C SER A 954 7.73 20.29 -31.29
N PRO A 955 8.31 20.95 -32.31
CA PRO A 955 7.92 20.79 -33.72
C PRO A 955 8.05 19.35 -34.26
N ALA A 956 8.73 18.47 -33.53
CA ALA A 956 8.77 17.04 -33.85
C ALA A 956 7.57 16.24 -33.29
N GLY A 957 6.92 16.75 -32.22
CA GLY A 957 5.77 16.12 -31.58
C GLY A 957 4.44 16.59 -32.18
N VAL A 958 4.24 17.91 -32.24
CA VAL A 958 2.95 18.55 -32.57
C VAL A 958 2.93 19.28 -33.92
N GLY A 959 1.73 19.59 -34.40
CA GLY A 959 1.43 20.38 -35.60
C GLY A 959 0.05 21.05 -35.46
N GLU A 960 -0.33 21.87 -36.43
CA GLU A 960 -1.66 22.53 -36.45
C GLU A 960 -2.81 21.50 -36.62
N PRO A 961 -4.04 21.79 -36.17
CA PRO A 961 -5.23 20.95 -36.39
C PRO A 961 -5.47 20.52 -37.84
N GLN A 962 -5.04 21.34 -38.80
CA GLN A 962 -5.10 21.09 -40.24
C GLN A 962 -4.09 20.03 -40.73
N GLY A 963 -3.15 19.60 -39.88
CA GLY A 963 -2.04 18.71 -40.23
C GLY A 963 -0.84 19.43 -40.87
N ILE A 964 -0.75 20.75 -40.70
CA ILE A 964 0.44 21.54 -41.03
C ILE A 964 1.47 21.37 -39.90
N LYS A 965 2.76 21.43 -40.21
CA LYS A 965 3.84 21.32 -39.22
C LYS A 965 4.42 22.67 -38.91
N PHE A 966 4.65 22.93 -37.62
CA PHE A 966 5.52 24.01 -37.16
C PHE A 966 6.97 23.73 -37.58
N GLU A 967 7.78 24.78 -37.80
CA GLU A 967 9.21 24.66 -38.09
C GLU A 967 10.05 24.92 -36.83
N THR A 968 9.56 25.74 -35.90
CA THR A 968 10.27 26.19 -34.69
C THR A 968 9.40 26.11 -33.43
N VAL A 969 10.04 26.08 -32.25
CA VAL A 969 9.35 26.20 -30.95
C VAL A 969 8.61 27.54 -30.85
N ASP A 970 9.19 28.60 -31.42
CA ASP A 970 8.64 29.96 -31.39
C ASP A 970 7.35 30.07 -32.21
N ASP A 971 7.15 29.22 -33.23
CA ASP A 971 5.88 29.12 -33.96
C ASP A 971 4.76 28.61 -33.05
N ILE A 972 5.01 27.52 -32.29
CA ILE A 972 4.05 26.93 -31.34
C ILE A 972 3.72 27.94 -30.23
N MET A 973 4.76 28.60 -29.71
CA MET A 973 4.69 29.52 -28.57
C MET A 973 4.23 30.93 -28.96
N SER A 974 4.05 31.22 -30.25
CA SER A 974 3.56 32.53 -30.73
C SER A 974 2.15 32.80 -30.19
N PRO A 975 1.93 33.89 -29.42
CA PRO A 975 0.72 34.03 -28.62
C PRO A 975 -0.52 34.38 -29.44
N ILE A 976 -1.56 33.56 -29.33
CA ILE A 976 -2.94 34.00 -29.61
C ILE A 976 -3.54 34.63 -28.35
N THR A 977 -4.54 35.50 -28.52
CA THR A 977 -5.26 36.11 -27.39
C THR A 977 -6.70 35.62 -27.34
N LEU A 978 -7.03 34.89 -26.29
CA LEU A 978 -8.40 34.46 -25.98
C LEU A 978 -8.79 35.05 -24.62
N GLN A 979 -9.99 35.62 -24.54
CA GLN A 979 -10.56 36.15 -23.29
C GLN A 979 -9.64 37.11 -22.48
N ASN A 980 -8.80 37.87 -23.20
CA ASN A 980 -7.80 38.81 -22.66
C ASN A 980 -6.55 38.16 -22.03
N ASP A 981 -6.36 36.85 -22.16
CA ASP A 981 -5.16 36.11 -21.74
C ASP A 981 -4.43 35.49 -22.96
N LYS A 982 -3.21 34.98 -22.77
CA LYS A 982 -2.30 34.48 -23.82
C LYS A 982 -2.29 32.94 -23.88
N PHE A 983 -2.37 32.41 -25.09
CA PHE A 983 -2.31 30.96 -25.36
C PHE A 983 -1.33 30.66 -26.50
N SER A 984 -0.81 29.43 -26.53
CA SER A 984 -0.07 28.90 -27.67
C SER A 984 -0.91 28.97 -28.96
N GLN A 985 -0.26 28.78 -30.11
CA GLN A 985 -1.01 28.37 -31.32
C GLN A 985 -1.83 27.11 -31.04
N TYR A 986 -2.87 26.89 -31.85
CA TYR A 986 -3.64 25.66 -31.76
C TYR A 986 -2.80 24.48 -32.22
N ILE A 987 -2.81 23.40 -31.45
CA ILE A 987 -2.07 22.17 -31.73
C ILE A 987 -3.02 20.97 -31.83
N GLY A 988 -2.83 20.14 -32.85
CA GLY A 988 -3.43 18.81 -32.90
C GLY A 988 -2.73 17.85 -31.92
N GLU A 989 -3.33 16.68 -31.69
CA GLU A 989 -2.66 15.63 -30.90
C GLU A 989 -1.41 15.09 -31.62
N PRO A 990 -0.36 14.67 -30.88
CA PRO A 990 0.86 14.13 -31.46
C PRO A 990 0.65 12.99 -32.46
N ASN A 991 1.46 12.97 -33.52
CA ASN A 991 1.28 12.04 -34.64
C ASN A 991 1.33 10.55 -34.23
N ASN A 992 2.09 10.21 -33.19
CA ASN A 992 2.18 8.87 -32.59
C ASN A 992 0.92 8.46 -31.79
N VAL A 993 0.09 9.42 -31.36
CA VAL A 993 -1.24 9.17 -30.78
C VAL A 993 -2.28 8.93 -31.87
N LEU A 994 -2.12 9.56 -33.04
CA LEU A 994 -3.06 9.46 -34.17
C LEU A 994 -2.79 8.26 -35.10
N ASP A 995 -1.56 7.72 -35.13
CA ASP A 995 -1.12 6.50 -35.83
C ASP A 995 -1.65 5.18 -35.18
N THR A 996 -2.90 5.22 -34.72
CA THR A 996 -3.66 4.02 -34.36
C THR A 996 -3.89 3.20 -35.63
N THR A 997 -3.41 1.96 -35.68
CA THR A 997 -3.33 1.20 -36.95
C THR A 997 -4.68 0.97 -37.64
N GLY A 998 -5.81 0.95 -36.88
CA GLY A 998 -7.17 0.97 -37.41
C GLY A 998 -7.51 -0.12 -38.43
N ASN A 999 -6.71 -1.20 -38.47
CA ASN A 999 -6.51 -2.17 -39.56
C ASN A 999 -7.40 -1.96 -40.81
N GLY A 1000 -6.95 -1.05 -41.67
CA GLY A 1000 -7.65 -0.63 -42.88
C GLY A 1000 -8.19 -1.79 -43.73
N SER A 1001 -9.42 -1.62 -44.23
CA SER A 1001 -10.23 -2.61 -44.98
C SER A 1001 -10.71 -3.86 -44.22
N GLN A 1002 -10.27 -4.13 -42.98
CA GLN A 1002 -10.81 -5.25 -42.17
C GLN A 1002 -11.85 -4.81 -41.14
N ALA A 1003 -11.80 -3.56 -40.67
CA ALA A 1003 -12.92 -2.95 -39.96
C ALA A 1003 -14.10 -2.74 -40.92
N SER A 1004 -15.12 -3.57 -40.79
CA SER A 1004 -16.44 -3.38 -41.42
C SER A 1004 -17.50 -3.42 -40.31
N PRO A 1005 -17.71 -2.30 -39.59
CA PRO A 1005 -18.74 -2.23 -38.56
C PRO A 1005 -20.13 -2.44 -39.20
N PRO A 1006 -21.04 -3.21 -38.59
CA PRO A 1006 -22.39 -3.43 -39.12
C PRO A 1006 -23.35 -2.26 -38.81
N PHE A 1007 -22.86 -1.27 -38.07
CA PHE A 1007 -23.60 -0.11 -37.59
C PHE A 1007 -23.32 1.11 -38.48
N LYS A 1008 -24.32 1.98 -38.62
CA LYS A 1008 -24.17 3.33 -39.17
C LYS A 1008 -24.31 4.36 -38.04
N PRO A 1009 -23.91 5.63 -38.22
CA PRO A 1009 -24.06 6.64 -37.17
C PRO A 1009 -25.50 6.79 -36.65
N GLU A 1010 -26.52 6.75 -37.52
CA GLU A 1010 -27.94 6.90 -37.10
C GLU A 1010 -28.47 5.73 -36.23
N ASN A 1011 -27.71 4.62 -36.20
CA ASN A 1011 -28.00 3.39 -35.45
C ASN A 1011 -27.06 3.19 -34.24
N ILE A 1012 -26.25 4.20 -33.89
CA ILE A 1012 -25.43 4.20 -32.66
C ILE A 1012 -26.03 5.21 -31.68
N VAL A 1013 -25.96 4.91 -30.37
CA VAL A 1013 -26.23 5.85 -29.29
C VAL A 1013 -25.13 5.77 -28.24
N LEU A 1014 -24.68 6.92 -27.74
CA LEU A 1014 -23.90 7.02 -26.52
C LEU A 1014 -24.84 7.13 -25.31
N LEU A 1015 -24.69 6.22 -24.37
CA LEU A 1015 -25.30 6.29 -23.04
C LEU A 1015 -24.27 6.84 -22.05
N THR A 1016 -24.66 7.80 -21.22
CA THR A 1016 -23.78 8.56 -20.33
C THR A 1016 -24.54 8.96 -19.06
N ASP A 1017 -23.85 9.12 -17.94
CA ASP A 1017 -24.35 9.72 -16.69
C ASP A 1017 -23.76 11.13 -16.46
N GLY A 1018 -23.15 11.72 -17.49
CA GLY A 1018 -22.43 12.99 -17.43
C GLY A 1018 -21.01 12.87 -16.88
N ALA A 1019 -20.64 11.80 -16.16
CA ALA A 1019 -19.32 11.66 -15.54
C ALA A 1019 -18.17 11.43 -16.55
N CYS A 1020 -18.50 11.17 -17.82
CA CYS A 1020 -17.56 11.03 -18.93
C CYS A 1020 -16.50 12.16 -18.90
N SER A 1021 -15.22 11.78 -18.79
CA SER A 1021 -14.10 12.71 -18.58
C SER A 1021 -12.88 12.40 -19.47
N SER A 1022 -12.04 13.41 -19.72
CA SER A 1022 -10.76 13.28 -20.41
C SER A 1022 -10.90 12.55 -21.76
N THR A 1023 -10.17 11.46 -22.02
CA THR A 1023 -10.29 10.61 -23.22
C THR A 1023 -11.74 10.22 -23.57
N CYS A 1024 -12.64 10.06 -22.58
CA CYS A 1024 -14.05 9.76 -22.84
C CYS A 1024 -14.76 10.92 -23.55
N THR A 1025 -14.48 12.17 -23.17
CA THR A 1025 -15.12 13.34 -23.78
C THR A 1025 -14.53 13.62 -25.16
N THR A 1026 -13.21 13.50 -25.33
CA THR A 1026 -12.59 13.59 -26.68
C THR A 1026 -13.19 12.53 -27.62
N PHE A 1027 -13.28 11.25 -27.20
CA PHE A 1027 -13.95 10.22 -28.00
C PHE A 1027 -15.39 10.62 -28.35
N SER A 1028 -16.18 11.01 -27.35
CA SER A 1028 -17.58 11.37 -27.53
C SER A 1028 -17.75 12.56 -28.48
N TYR A 1029 -16.92 13.59 -28.40
CA TYR A 1029 -17.02 14.74 -29.29
C TYR A 1029 -16.75 14.44 -30.76
N LEU A 1030 -15.92 13.44 -31.08
CA LEU A 1030 -15.79 12.92 -32.44
C LEU A 1030 -17.15 12.32 -32.90
N MET A 1031 -17.79 11.53 -32.03
CA MET A 1031 -19.09 10.88 -32.30
C MET A 1031 -20.22 11.91 -32.49
N LEU A 1032 -20.31 12.94 -31.63
CA LEU A 1032 -21.33 14.00 -31.71
C LEU A 1032 -21.11 14.91 -32.91
N PHE A 1033 -19.93 15.54 -33.01
CA PHE A 1033 -19.71 16.66 -33.93
C PHE A 1033 -19.30 16.25 -35.34
N GLN A 1034 -18.72 15.06 -35.53
CA GLN A 1034 -18.28 14.61 -36.86
C GLN A 1034 -19.22 13.59 -37.49
N GLU A 1035 -19.75 12.65 -36.69
CA GLU A 1035 -20.58 11.54 -37.18
C GLU A 1035 -22.07 11.68 -36.79
N HIS A 1036 -22.43 12.69 -35.99
CA HIS A 1036 -23.82 13.02 -35.60
C HIS A 1036 -24.54 11.85 -34.91
N VAL A 1037 -23.80 11.12 -34.07
CA VAL A 1037 -24.29 10.03 -33.22
C VAL A 1037 -25.14 10.58 -32.08
N LYS A 1038 -26.22 9.88 -31.74
CA LYS A 1038 -27.14 10.26 -30.67
C LYS A 1038 -26.53 10.13 -29.28
N THR A 1039 -26.96 11.00 -28.37
CA THR A 1039 -26.67 10.93 -26.93
C THR A 1039 -27.93 10.73 -26.09
N VAL A 1040 -27.83 9.93 -25.04
CA VAL A 1040 -28.85 9.76 -24.01
C VAL A 1040 -28.18 9.81 -22.64
N SER A 1041 -28.56 10.79 -21.81
CA SER A 1041 -28.10 10.87 -20.42
C SER A 1041 -29.02 10.10 -19.47
N VAL A 1042 -28.46 9.50 -18.42
CA VAL A 1042 -29.20 8.92 -17.30
C VAL A 1042 -28.91 9.68 -15.99
N GLY A 1043 -29.93 9.93 -15.18
CA GLY A 1043 -29.83 10.64 -13.91
C GLY A 1043 -29.97 12.16 -14.04
N GLY A 1044 -29.16 12.90 -13.28
CA GLY A 1044 -29.26 14.35 -13.07
C GLY A 1044 -30.16 14.75 -11.90
N ARG A 1045 -30.12 16.04 -11.55
CA ARG A 1045 -30.90 16.65 -10.46
C ARG A 1045 -32.39 16.45 -10.67
N PRO A 1046 -33.23 16.49 -9.61
CA PRO A 1046 -34.68 16.30 -9.70
C PRO A 1046 -35.42 17.53 -10.26
N GLN A 1047 -35.12 17.86 -11.51
CA GLN A 1047 -35.68 18.95 -12.30
C GLN A 1047 -36.08 18.44 -13.70
N ASN A 1048 -37.07 19.05 -14.34
CA ASN A 1048 -37.38 18.76 -15.75
C ASN A 1048 -36.39 19.49 -16.68
N GLY A 1049 -36.32 19.08 -17.95
CA GLY A 1049 -35.42 19.69 -18.95
C GLY A 1049 -34.18 18.85 -19.27
N GLN A 1050 -33.20 19.51 -19.87
CA GLN A 1050 -31.98 18.91 -20.44
C GLN A 1050 -30.91 18.61 -19.36
N MET A 1051 -29.84 17.93 -19.77
CA MET A 1051 -28.62 17.68 -19.02
C MET A 1051 -27.47 17.57 -20.02
N GLN A 1052 -26.27 18.01 -19.63
CA GLN A 1052 -25.08 17.88 -20.48
C GLN A 1052 -24.76 16.39 -20.73
N SER A 1053 -24.46 15.99 -21.97
CA SER A 1053 -24.07 14.60 -22.25
C SER A 1053 -22.67 14.26 -21.75
N LEU A 1054 -21.82 15.28 -21.64
CA LEU A 1054 -20.44 15.23 -21.19
C LEU A 1054 -20.35 16.33 -20.12
N GLY A 1055 -19.94 16.00 -18.91
CA GLY A 1055 -20.09 16.91 -17.76
C GLY A 1055 -19.06 16.71 -16.65
N GLY A 1056 -18.10 15.80 -16.85
CA GLY A 1056 -16.99 15.56 -15.94
C GLY A 1056 -15.86 16.56 -16.18
N VAL A 1057 -14.88 16.18 -17.00
CA VAL A 1057 -13.73 17.04 -17.38
C VAL A 1057 -13.48 16.97 -18.88
N GLU A 1058 -13.30 18.10 -19.53
CA GLU A 1058 -13.21 18.22 -21.00
C GLU A 1058 -11.88 18.78 -21.52
N GLY A 1059 -10.92 18.99 -20.61
CA GLY A 1059 -9.54 19.32 -20.94
C GLY A 1059 -8.77 18.21 -21.68
N GLY A 1060 -7.82 18.61 -22.51
CA GLY A 1060 -7.05 17.73 -23.40
C GLY A 1060 -5.87 17.01 -22.76
N GLN A 1061 -5.38 17.49 -21.60
CA GLN A 1061 -4.33 16.81 -20.84
C GLN A 1061 -4.35 17.25 -19.37
N SER A 1062 -4.32 16.28 -18.45
CA SER A 1062 -3.87 16.53 -17.07
C SER A 1062 -2.34 16.45 -17.01
N LEU A 1063 -1.72 17.35 -16.24
CA LEU A 1063 -0.29 17.33 -15.96
C LEU A 1063 -0.08 17.41 -14.44
N GLY A 1064 0.76 16.52 -13.89
CA GLY A 1064 1.03 16.50 -12.46
C GLY A 1064 1.95 17.65 -12.04
N MET A 1065 1.79 18.19 -10.83
CA MET A 1065 2.74 19.19 -10.30
C MET A 1065 4.18 18.66 -10.29
N GLY A 1066 4.36 17.35 -10.12
CA GLY A 1066 5.66 16.68 -10.23
C GLY A 1066 6.31 16.76 -11.61
N ASP A 1067 5.53 16.66 -12.70
CA ASP A 1067 6.05 16.86 -14.06
C ASP A 1067 6.49 18.31 -14.29
N ILE A 1068 5.71 19.29 -13.79
CA ILE A 1068 5.99 20.72 -13.93
C ILE A 1068 7.27 21.10 -13.16
N ALA A 1069 7.39 20.69 -11.90
CA ALA A 1069 8.60 20.90 -11.10
C ALA A 1069 9.82 20.22 -11.77
N GLN A 1070 9.65 19.03 -12.34
CA GLN A 1070 10.71 18.34 -13.06
C GLN A 1070 11.10 19.08 -14.36
N ALA A 1071 10.15 19.66 -15.10
CA ALA A 1071 10.40 20.45 -16.31
C ALA A 1071 11.16 21.75 -15.99
N ALA A 1072 10.77 22.47 -14.93
CA ALA A 1072 11.50 23.65 -14.45
C ALA A 1072 12.95 23.29 -14.05
N SER A 1073 13.13 22.20 -13.29
CA SER A 1073 14.45 21.70 -12.91
C SER A 1073 15.32 21.32 -14.11
N VAL A 1074 14.73 20.69 -15.14
CA VAL A 1074 15.42 20.38 -16.41
C VAL A 1074 15.83 21.66 -17.13
N ALA A 1075 14.95 22.66 -17.25
CA ALA A 1075 15.27 23.92 -17.91
C ALA A 1075 16.39 24.69 -17.18
N LEU A 1076 16.32 24.85 -15.85
CA LEU A 1076 17.41 25.41 -15.06
C LEU A 1076 18.73 24.62 -15.24
N SER A 1077 18.65 23.30 -15.45
CA SER A 1077 19.82 22.48 -15.77
C SER A 1077 20.40 22.71 -17.18
N LEU A 1078 19.59 23.16 -18.15
CA LEU A 1078 20.00 23.51 -19.52
C LEU A 1078 20.49 24.97 -19.63
N ALA A 1079 19.93 25.87 -18.81
CA ALA A 1079 20.22 27.31 -18.81
C ALA A 1079 21.66 27.67 -18.43
N LYS A 1080 22.52 26.71 -18.04
CA LYS A 1080 23.90 26.92 -17.54
C LYS A 1080 24.86 27.70 -18.45
N ASN A 1081 24.48 27.95 -19.71
CA ASN A 1081 25.24 28.77 -20.67
C ASN A 1081 24.75 30.23 -20.78
N GLN A 1082 23.65 30.59 -20.10
CA GLN A 1082 23.13 31.96 -20.02
C GLN A 1082 24.01 32.84 -19.10
N SER A 1083 23.79 34.15 -19.11
CA SER A 1083 24.48 35.05 -18.17
C SER A 1083 23.98 34.87 -16.74
N GLN A 1084 24.82 35.19 -15.75
CA GLN A 1084 24.45 35.06 -14.33
C GLN A 1084 23.16 35.84 -14.00
N ALA A 1085 22.98 37.04 -14.55
CA ALA A 1085 21.78 37.85 -14.30
C ALA A 1085 20.48 37.16 -14.77
N GLN A 1086 20.52 36.38 -15.86
CA GLN A 1086 19.37 35.59 -16.32
C GLN A 1086 19.17 34.33 -15.46
N LEU A 1087 20.24 33.73 -14.96
CA LEU A 1087 20.15 32.61 -14.01
C LEU A 1087 19.57 33.05 -12.67
N ASP A 1088 19.92 34.26 -12.21
CA ASP A 1088 19.35 34.90 -11.03
C ASP A 1088 17.86 35.22 -11.27
N GLU A 1089 17.51 35.79 -12.43
CA GLU A 1089 16.13 36.09 -12.85
C GLU A 1089 15.24 34.83 -12.90
N PHE A 1090 15.72 33.71 -13.46
CA PHE A 1090 14.99 32.44 -13.42
C PHE A 1090 14.88 31.83 -12.01
N GLN A 1091 15.82 32.10 -11.10
CA GLN A 1091 15.82 31.56 -9.73
C GLN A 1091 14.96 32.38 -8.76
N ASP A 1092 14.84 33.70 -8.96
CA ASP A 1092 13.97 34.58 -8.19
C ASP A 1092 12.52 34.60 -8.73
N GLY A 1093 12.30 34.13 -9.96
CA GLY A 1093 11.00 34.06 -10.64
C GLY A 1093 10.22 32.74 -10.46
N GLU A 1094 9.20 32.53 -11.31
CA GLU A 1094 8.33 31.35 -11.27
C GLU A 1094 9.10 30.02 -11.36
N LEU A 1095 10.17 29.95 -12.17
CA LEU A 1095 10.95 28.72 -12.34
C LEU A 1095 11.65 28.29 -11.04
N GLY A 1096 12.19 29.23 -10.28
CA GLY A 1096 12.71 28.98 -8.94
C GLY A 1096 11.63 28.48 -7.97
N LEU A 1097 10.42 29.07 -8.01
CA LEU A 1097 9.29 28.60 -7.19
C LEU A 1097 8.85 27.16 -7.55
N LEU A 1098 8.88 26.79 -8.83
CA LEU A 1098 8.53 25.46 -9.33
C LEU A 1098 9.61 24.41 -9.00
N ASP A 1099 10.89 24.68 -9.30
CA ASP A 1099 12.03 23.81 -8.92
C ASP A 1099 12.17 23.68 -7.40
N SER A 1100 11.81 24.74 -6.64
CA SER A 1100 11.74 24.65 -5.19
C SER A 1100 10.79 23.56 -4.71
N ALA A 1101 9.77 23.17 -5.50
CA ALA A 1101 8.80 22.12 -5.19
C ALA A 1101 8.16 22.24 -3.78
N TYR A 1102 7.97 23.46 -3.27
CA TYR A 1102 7.52 23.66 -1.88
C TYR A 1102 6.09 23.15 -1.65
N ALA A 1103 5.14 23.49 -2.53
CA ALA A 1103 3.77 22.98 -2.45
C ALA A 1103 3.70 21.43 -2.49
N ILE A 1104 4.58 20.79 -3.28
CA ILE A 1104 4.69 19.32 -3.36
C ILE A 1104 5.15 18.72 -2.02
N ARG A 1105 6.14 19.35 -1.34
CA ARG A 1105 6.57 18.93 0.01
C ARG A 1105 5.53 19.16 1.11
N ARG A 1106 4.57 20.04 0.86
CA ARG A 1106 3.41 20.39 1.71
C ARG A 1106 2.13 19.61 1.35
N ALA A 1107 2.19 18.64 0.44
CA ALA A 1107 1.05 17.78 0.12
C ALA A 1107 0.97 16.57 1.07
N ALA A 1108 -0.21 15.95 1.18
CA ALA A 1108 -0.41 14.73 1.95
C ALA A 1108 0.48 13.58 1.41
N ASP A 1109 0.30 13.22 0.13
CA ASP A 1109 1.16 12.28 -0.61
C ASP A 1109 2.06 13.05 -1.60
N VAL A 1110 3.36 13.13 -1.30
CA VAL A 1110 4.36 13.81 -2.15
C VAL A 1110 4.58 13.14 -3.51
N SER A 1111 4.05 11.93 -3.72
CA SER A 1111 4.08 11.22 -5.01
C SER A 1111 2.82 11.45 -5.86
N ALA A 1112 1.76 12.00 -5.28
CA ALA A 1112 0.51 12.40 -5.94
C ALA A 1112 0.01 13.76 -5.39
N PRO A 1113 0.84 14.83 -5.42
CA PRO A 1113 0.58 16.05 -4.65
C PRO A 1113 -0.59 16.88 -5.16
N GLY A 1114 -0.88 16.78 -6.46
CA GLY A 1114 -1.83 17.61 -7.19
C GLY A 1114 -1.55 17.59 -8.69
N GLY A 1115 -2.47 18.17 -9.45
CA GLY A 1115 -2.42 18.26 -10.90
C GLY A 1115 -3.13 19.51 -11.42
N ILE A 1116 -2.96 19.76 -12.71
CA ILE A 1116 -3.63 20.83 -13.46
C ILE A 1116 -4.26 20.29 -14.75
N ASN A 1117 -5.16 21.07 -15.31
CA ASN A 1117 -5.65 20.96 -16.67
C ASN A 1117 -4.74 21.76 -17.61
N PHE A 1118 -3.79 21.09 -18.26
CA PHE A 1118 -2.68 21.71 -18.99
C PHE A 1118 -3.04 22.13 -20.43
N LYS A 1119 -3.96 21.42 -21.08
CA LYS A 1119 -4.46 21.75 -22.42
C LYS A 1119 -5.96 21.98 -22.41
N ASN A 1120 -6.42 23.09 -23.00
CA ASN A 1120 -7.81 23.23 -23.44
C ASN A 1120 -8.05 22.33 -24.66
N ASN A 1121 -9.23 21.70 -24.79
CA ASN A 1121 -9.72 21.15 -26.07
C ASN A 1121 -10.71 22.14 -26.72
N PHE A 1122 -10.87 22.08 -28.05
CA PHE A 1122 -11.83 22.91 -28.81
C PHE A 1122 -12.72 22.09 -29.74
N ALA A 1123 -13.94 22.60 -30.00
CA ALA A 1123 -14.84 22.04 -31.00
C ALA A 1123 -14.39 22.44 -32.42
N PRO A 1124 -14.61 21.62 -33.46
CA PRO A 1124 -14.30 22.02 -34.83
C PRO A 1124 -15.11 23.24 -35.31
N SER A 1125 -16.19 23.61 -34.61
CA SER A 1125 -17.08 24.73 -34.94
C SER A 1125 -16.94 25.97 -34.03
N ASP A 1126 -16.07 25.92 -33.01
CA ASP A 1126 -15.77 27.07 -32.14
C ASP A 1126 -14.30 27.03 -31.68
N SER A 1127 -13.49 27.95 -32.21
CA SER A 1127 -12.09 28.14 -31.79
C SER A 1127 -11.93 28.95 -30.49
N ARG A 1128 -13.00 29.59 -30.00
CA ARG A 1128 -12.93 30.63 -28.97
C ARG A 1128 -13.36 30.16 -27.59
N THR A 1129 -14.19 29.12 -27.54
CA THR A 1129 -14.67 28.50 -26.29
C THR A 1129 -14.07 27.10 -26.15
N PRO A 1130 -13.25 26.83 -25.13
CA PRO A 1130 -12.84 25.48 -24.79
C PRO A 1130 -14.07 24.62 -24.47
N LEU A 1131 -13.99 23.32 -24.76
CA LEU A 1131 -15.07 22.37 -24.49
C LEU A 1131 -15.50 22.39 -23.01
N GLN A 1132 -14.55 22.63 -22.09
CA GLN A 1132 -14.78 22.81 -20.65
C GLN A 1132 -15.83 23.90 -20.29
N PHE A 1133 -16.21 24.79 -21.22
CA PHE A 1133 -17.19 25.86 -21.02
C PHE A 1133 -18.36 25.84 -22.03
N LEU A 1134 -18.47 24.76 -22.82
CA LEU A 1134 -19.47 24.56 -23.85
C LEU A 1134 -20.60 23.64 -23.33
N TYR A 1135 -21.84 24.12 -23.32
CA TYR A 1135 -22.98 23.32 -22.84
C TYR A 1135 -23.60 22.51 -23.99
N GLU A 1136 -23.36 21.21 -23.99
CA GLU A 1136 -23.82 20.27 -25.02
C GLU A 1136 -24.83 19.25 -24.45
N PRO A 1137 -26.15 19.51 -24.60
CA PRO A 1137 -27.19 18.69 -24.00
C PRO A 1137 -27.44 17.38 -24.73
N ALA A 1138 -27.70 16.32 -23.96
CA ALA A 1138 -28.08 15.03 -24.53
C ALA A 1138 -29.40 15.11 -25.32
N ASN A 1139 -29.54 14.30 -26.39
CA ASN A 1139 -30.79 14.27 -27.19
C ASN A 1139 -32.01 13.75 -26.42
N CYS A 1140 -31.76 13.09 -25.30
CA CYS A 1140 -32.74 12.64 -24.32
C CYS A 1140 -32.06 12.57 -22.96
N ARG A 1141 -32.82 12.81 -21.88
CA ARG A 1141 -32.43 12.38 -20.54
C ARG A 1141 -33.51 11.46 -19.97
N PHE A 1142 -33.12 10.46 -19.21
CA PHE A 1142 -33.99 9.69 -18.34
C PHE A 1142 -33.35 9.58 -16.95
N PHE A 1143 -34.04 8.98 -15.97
CA PHE A 1143 -33.57 8.85 -14.59
C PHE A 1143 -33.43 7.37 -14.22
N TYR A 1144 -32.55 7.05 -13.26
CA TYR A 1144 -32.46 5.70 -12.71
C TYR A 1144 -33.76 5.32 -11.99
N THR A 1145 -34.32 4.15 -12.30
CA THR A 1145 -35.28 3.45 -11.42
C THR A 1145 -34.54 2.54 -10.43
N ALA A 1146 -35.24 2.00 -9.43
CA ALA A 1146 -34.62 1.15 -8.41
C ALA A 1146 -33.91 -0.08 -9.02
N ASP A 1147 -34.57 -0.79 -9.94
CA ASP A 1147 -33.95 -1.92 -10.65
C ASP A 1147 -32.72 -1.50 -11.48
N MET A 1148 -32.78 -0.32 -12.11
CA MET A 1148 -31.70 0.22 -12.95
C MET A 1148 -30.41 0.52 -12.18
N LEU A 1149 -30.46 0.69 -10.85
CA LEU A 1149 -29.26 0.84 -10.02
C LEU A 1149 -28.39 -0.42 -10.01
N PHE A 1150 -28.96 -1.60 -10.29
CA PHE A 1150 -28.27 -2.88 -10.21
C PHE A 1150 -28.27 -3.67 -11.52
N ARG A 1151 -29.18 -3.33 -12.45
CA ARG A 1151 -29.46 -4.07 -13.68
C ARG A 1151 -29.13 -3.23 -14.93
N PRO A 1152 -27.88 -3.26 -15.42
CA PRO A 1152 -27.47 -2.48 -16.60
C PRO A 1152 -28.33 -2.77 -17.84
N GLU A 1153 -28.83 -4.00 -17.99
CA GLU A 1153 -29.66 -4.39 -19.12
C GLU A 1153 -30.97 -3.58 -19.24
N LEU A 1154 -31.49 -3.07 -18.12
CA LEU A 1154 -32.68 -2.22 -18.10
C LEU A 1154 -32.33 -0.78 -18.51
N VAL A 1155 -31.17 -0.29 -18.11
CA VAL A 1155 -30.66 1.04 -18.51
C VAL A 1155 -30.40 1.05 -20.03
N TRP A 1156 -29.76 -0.01 -20.54
CA TRP A 1156 -29.53 -0.20 -21.97
C TRP A 1156 -30.85 -0.33 -22.76
N ALA A 1157 -31.83 -1.10 -22.26
CA ALA A 1157 -33.14 -1.22 -22.89
C ALA A 1157 -33.92 0.11 -22.91
N HIS A 1158 -33.84 0.91 -21.85
CA HIS A 1158 -34.47 2.24 -21.77
C HIS A 1158 -33.78 3.25 -22.71
N ALA A 1159 -32.44 3.22 -22.80
CA ALA A 1159 -31.67 4.01 -23.75
C ALA A 1159 -32.01 3.66 -25.21
N VAL A 1160 -32.21 2.37 -25.54
CA VAL A 1160 -32.73 1.93 -26.85
C VAL A 1160 -34.13 2.49 -27.12
N GLY A 1161 -35.01 2.48 -26.11
CA GLY A 1161 -36.36 3.03 -26.18
C GLY A 1161 -36.37 4.53 -26.48
N ALA A 1162 -35.55 5.28 -25.75
CA ALA A 1162 -35.30 6.71 -25.90
C ALA A 1162 -34.68 7.09 -27.26
N ALA A 1163 -33.74 6.29 -27.77
CA ALA A 1163 -33.01 6.62 -28.99
C ALA A 1163 -33.78 6.32 -30.29
N TRP A 1164 -34.59 5.26 -30.33
CA TRP A 1164 -35.20 4.79 -31.59
C TRP A 1164 -36.67 4.35 -31.54
N SER A 1165 -37.25 4.04 -30.37
CA SER A 1165 -38.59 3.42 -30.33
C SER A 1165 -39.72 4.41 -30.07
N ASP A 1166 -39.70 5.12 -28.94
CA ASP A 1166 -40.76 6.04 -28.54
C ASP A 1166 -40.20 7.14 -27.60
N PRO A 1167 -39.46 8.12 -28.13
CA PRO A 1167 -38.73 9.08 -27.28
C PRO A 1167 -39.64 9.90 -26.36
N ASP A 1168 -40.91 10.12 -26.73
CA ASP A 1168 -41.88 10.83 -25.89
C ASP A 1168 -42.38 10.01 -24.68
N LYS A 1169 -42.20 8.68 -24.72
CA LYS A 1169 -42.45 7.78 -23.58
C LYS A 1169 -41.21 7.54 -22.71
N TYR A 1170 -40.01 7.58 -23.29
CA TYR A 1170 -38.76 7.19 -22.59
C TYR A 1170 -37.93 8.37 -22.08
N CYS A 1171 -38.17 9.60 -22.56
CA CYS A 1171 -37.43 10.80 -22.13
C CYS A 1171 -38.16 11.62 -21.07
N ALA A 1172 -37.43 12.13 -20.08
CA ALA A 1172 -37.90 13.05 -19.06
C ALA A 1172 -38.51 14.33 -19.71
N PRO A 1173 -39.59 14.92 -19.14
CA PRO A 1173 -40.29 16.06 -19.73
C PRO A 1173 -39.35 17.23 -20.06
N GLY A 1174 -39.38 17.68 -21.31
CA GLY A 1174 -38.54 18.79 -21.80
C GLY A 1174 -37.06 18.46 -22.02
N SER A 1175 -36.61 17.22 -21.81
CA SER A 1175 -35.20 16.83 -22.03
C SER A 1175 -34.80 16.62 -23.49
N ARG A 1176 -35.78 16.48 -24.39
CA ARG A 1176 -35.52 16.13 -25.80
C ARG A 1176 -34.85 17.29 -26.54
N THR A 1177 -33.73 17.01 -27.21
CA THR A 1177 -33.11 17.90 -28.21
C THR A 1177 -33.13 17.25 -29.59
N ALA A 1178 -32.92 18.04 -30.64
CA ALA A 1178 -32.65 17.49 -31.96
C ALA A 1178 -31.22 16.91 -31.97
N VAL A 1179 -30.99 15.88 -32.80
CA VAL A 1179 -29.61 15.55 -33.20
C VAL A 1179 -29.08 16.72 -34.01
N ASP A 1180 -27.91 17.24 -33.64
CA ASP A 1180 -27.32 18.36 -34.37
C ASP A 1180 -27.03 18.00 -35.82
N GLY A 1181 -27.38 18.92 -36.71
CA GLY A 1181 -26.88 18.88 -38.09
C GLY A 1181 -25.40 19.27 -38.14
N PRO A 1182 -24.72 19.03 -39.28
CA PRO A 1182 -23.33 19.42 -39.48
C PRO A 1182 -23.13 20.93 -39.22
N ARG A 1183 -22.51 21.25 -38.08
CA ARG A 1183 -22.05 22.60 -37.74
C ARG A 1183 -20.91 22.98 -38.69
N PRO A 1184 -20.84 24.20 -39.22
CA PRO A 1184 -19.72 24.62 -40.06
C PRO A 1184 -18.43 24.62 -39.25
N VAL A 1185 -17.32 24.21 -39.88
CA VAL A 1185 -15.99 24.31 -39.27
C VAL A 1185 -15.63 25.79 -39.11
N ASP A 1186 -15.09 26.18 -37.95
CA ASP A 1186 -14.59 27.54 -37.69
C ASP A 1186 -13.52 27.89 -38.74
N PRO A 1187 -13.53 29.08 -39.38
CA PRO A 1187 -12.47 29.51 -40.29
C PRO A 1187 -11.04 29.36 -39.76
N VAL A 1188 -10.83 29.39 -38.44
CA VAL A 1188 -9.53 29.15 -37.77
C VAL A 1188 -9.09 27.68 -37.87
N PHE A 1189 -10.02 26.74 -37.94
CA PHE A 1189 -9.78 25.29 -38.07
C PHE A 1189 -10.03 24.74 -39.48
N ALA A 1190 -10.65 25.54 -40.35
CA ALA A 1190 -10.77 25.26 -41.76
C ALA A 1190 -9.36 25.16 -42.40
N LYS A 1191 -9.22 24.33 -43.43
CA LYS A 1191 -8.03 24.41 -44.28
C LYS A 1191 -8.12 25.66 -45.15
N ASP A 1192 -7.27 26.64 -44.87
CA ASP A 1192 -7.01 27.67 -45.84
C ASP A 1192 -6.41 27.03 -47.11
N THR A 1193 -7.21 27.02 -48.18
CA THR A 1193 -6.76 26.62 -49.52
C THR A 1193 -6.32 27.89 -50.26
N GLY A 1194 -5.47 28.65 -49.56
CA GLY A 1194 -5.12 30.04 -49.80
C GLY A 1194 -4.17 30.27 -50.96
N ASP A 1195 -4.69 30.08 -52.17
CA ASP A 1195 -4.05 30.60 -53.39
C ASP A 1195 -4.26 32.14 -53.44
N GLY A 1196 -3.56 32.89 -52.58
CA GLY A 1196 -3.56 34.37 -52.57
C GLY A 1196 -3.35 35.04 -51.20
N ALA A 1197 -2.26 35.78 -51.06
CA ALA A 1197 -2.01 36.64 -49.90
C ALA A 1197 -2.77 37.97 -49.98
N VAL A 1198 -3.01 38.64 -48.83
CA VAL A 1198 -2.72 40.07 -48.59
C VAL A 1198 -3.01 40.49 -47.13
N ASP A 1199 -1.96 41.04 -46.49
CA ASP A 1199 -1.87 42.12 -45.49
C ASP A 1199 -2.88 42.26 -44.30
N GLY A 1200 -2.36 42.74 -43.16
CA GLY A 1200 -3.05 42.71 -41.86
C GLY A 1200 -3.84 43.97 -41.46
N GLY A 1201 -4.59 43.87 -40.35
CA GLY A 1201 -5.39 44.99 -39.81
C GLY A 1201 -5.87 44.80 -38.36
N ARG A 1202 -5.94 45.89 -37.59
CA ARG A 1202 -6.35 45.90 -36.16
C ARG A 1202 -7.83 46.23 -35.95
N GLY A 1203 -8.56 45.32 -35.28
CA GLY A 1203 -9.41 45.59 -34.10
C GLY A 1203 -10.76 46.34 -34.19
N GLY A 1204 -11.66 46.01 -33.24
CA GLY A 1204 -12.67 46.93 -32.68
C GLY A 1204 -14.17 46.58 -32.80
N GLY A 1205 -14.92 46.64 -31.68
CA GLY A 1205 -16.24 47.30 -31.65
C GLY A 1205 -17.55 46.51 -31.47
N VAL A 1206 -17.94 46.25 -30.21
CA VAL A 1206 -19.28 46.54 -29.58
C VAL A 1206 -20.60 46.47 -30.40
N SER A 1207 -21.63 45.74 -29.90
CA SER A 1207 -23.02 46.25 -29.73
C SER A 1207 -24.01 45.27 -29.02
N ASN A 1208 -25.17 45.80 -28.56
CA ASN A 1208 -26.11 45.21 -27.57
C ASN A 1208 -27.45 44.68 -28.14
N GLY A 1209 -28.13 43.80 -27.37
CA GLY A 1209 -29.60 43.61 -27.30
C GLY A 1209 -29.96 42.31 -26.55
N THR A 1210 -30.78 42.20 -25.48
CA THR A 1210 -32.14 42.70 -25.12
C THR A 1210 -33.25 42.14 -26.03
N ASP A 1211 -34.39 41.60 -25.57
CA ASP A 1211 -35.07 41.71 -24.25
C ASP A 1211 -36.16 40.60 -24.02
N ARG A 1212 -36.73 40.49 -22.80
CA ARG A 1212 -38.07 39.92 -22.41
C ARG A 1212 -38.40 38.42 -22.66
N THR A 1213 -38.59 37.55 -21.64
CA THR A 1213 -39.65 37.40 -20.58
C THR A 1213 -40.98 36.73 -21.00
N GLY A 1214 -41.39 35.68 -20.26
CA GLY A 1214 -42.76 35.14 -20.26
C GLY A 1214 -42.94 33.98 -19.26
N SER A 1215 -43.95 34.04 -18.37
CA SER A 1215 -44.15 33.10 -17.24
C SER A 1215 -45.50 32.38 -17.30
N GLY A 1216 -45.60 31.18 -16.70
CA GLY A 1216 -46.86 30.46 -16.52
C GLY A 1216 -46.76 29.16 -15.70
N SER A 1217 -47.65 28.99 -14.72
CA SER A 1217 -47.80 27.82 -13.82
C SER A 1217 -49.26 27.30 -13.90
N ALA A 1218 -49.79 26.28 -13.19
CA ALA A 1218 -49.32 25.43 -12.07
C ALA A 1218 -50.18 24.14 -11.94
N GLY A 1219 -49.69 23.14 -11.18
CA GLY A 1219 -50.49 22.13 -10.42
C GLY A 1219 -51.10 20.93 -11.19
N GLY A 1220 -51.38 19.77 -10.55
CA GLY A 1220 -50.99 19.30 -9.20
C GLY A 1220 -51.95 18.25 -8.57
N ALA A 1221 -51.41 17.34 -7.72
CA ALA A 1221 -52.12 16.35 -6.85
C ALA A 1221 -52.89 15.20 -7.57
N LYS A 1222 -53.24 14.02 -7.02
CA LYS A 1222 -52.96 13.15 -5.81
C LYS A 1222 -53.65 11.75 -6.09
N ASP A 1223 -53.66 10.63 -5.35
CA ASP A 1223 -53.21 10.19 -4.00
C ASP A 1223 -53.21 8.62 -3.85
N GLU A 1224 -52.56 8.08 -2.79
CA GLU A 1224 -52.88 6.89 -1.92
C GLU A 1224 -53.13 5.47 -2.56
N ASP A 1225 -53.11 4.27 -1.96
CA ASP A 1225 -52.53 3.51 -0.78
C ASP A 1225 -52.89 1.98 -1.06
N ASP A 1226 -52.59 0.83 -0.39
CA ASP A 1226 -51.89 0.23 0.80
C ASP A 1226 -51.77 -1.33 0.47
N ASP A 1227 -51.33 -2.41 1.17
CA ASP A 1227 -50.68 -2.91 2.43
C ASP A 1227 -50.28 -4.44 2.11
N GLU A 1228 -49.78 -5.45 2.87
CA GLU A 1228 -49.35 -5.77 4.27
C GLU A 1228 -48.44 -7.06 4.28
N ASN A 1229 -47.45 -7.18 5.20
CA ASN A 1229 -46.91 -8.42 5.87
C ASN A 1229 -46.35 -9.68 5.12
N SER A 1230 -45.53 -10.60 5.70
CA SER A 1230 -44.73 -10.67 6.96
C SER A 1230 -43.79 -11.91 7.04
N ALA A 1231 -42.60 -11.79 7.68
CA ALA A 1231 -41.86 -12.74 8.57
C ALA A 1231 -41.66 -14.25 8.19
N GLU A 1232 -40.78 -15.09 8.75
CA GLU A 1232 -39.79 -15.09 9.87
C GLU A 1232 -38.68 -16.13 9.48
N GLY A 1233 -37.49 -16.32 10.11
CA GLY A 1233 -36.86 -15.83 11.35
C GLY A 1233 -35.44 -16.43 11.50
N ALA A 1234 -34.68 -16.08 12.56
CA ALA A 1234 -33.26 -16.44 12.69
C ALA A 1234 -32.77 -16.72 14.14
N ARG A 1235 -31.63 -17.43 14.28
CA ARG A 1235 -30.71 -17.46 15.45
C ARG A 1235 -29.47 -18.34 15.15
N ALA A 1236 -28.30 -18.18 15.78
CA ALA A 1236 -27.95 -17.33 16.93
C ALA A 1236 -26.54 -16.70 16.84
N ARG A 1237 -26.36 -15.54 17.48
CA ARG A 1237 -25.10 -14.88 17.86
C ARG A 1237 -25.26 -14.36 19.30
N SER A 1238 -24.42 -14.73 20.28
CA SER A 1238 -24.47 -14.13 21.64
C SER A 1238 -23.32 -14.54 22.58
N THR A 1239 -22.08 -14.09 22.32
CA THR A 1239 -20.97 -14.26 23.30
C THR A 1239 -19.83 -13.24 23.25
N VAL A 1240 -19.64 -12.52 22.15
CA VAL A 1240 -18.43 -11.68 21.91
C VAL A 1240 -18.51 -10.28 22.54
N GLN A 1241 -19.70 -9.80 22.88
CA GLN A 1241 -20.01 -8.37 23.08
C GLN A 1241 -19.41 -7.72 24.34
N MET A 1242 -18.94 -8.47 25.34
CA MET A 1242 -18.81 -7.95 26.72
C MET A 1242 -17.46 -7.31 27.09
N MET A 1243 -16.37 -7.51 26.33
CA MET A 1243 -15.04 -6.99 26.70
C MET A 1243 -14.62 -5.69 25.99
N SER A 1244 -15.29 -5.29 24.91
CA SER A 1244 -14.91 -4.11 24.11
C SER A 1244 -15.15 -2.76 24.82
N LEU A 1245 -16.04 -2.72 25.82
CA LEU A 1245 -16.51 -1.48 26.45
C LEU A 1245 -15.44 -0.71 27.25
N LEU A 1246 -14.46 -1.42 27.83
CA LEU A 1246 -13.54 -0.85 28.83
C LEU A 1246 -12.30 -0.16 28.23
N ALA A 1247 -11.97 -0.41 26.96
CA ALA A 1247 -10.81 0.21 26.31
C ALA A 1247 -11.12 1.63 25.81
N SER A 1248 -12.30 1.84 25.23
CA SER A 1248 -12.73 3.07 24.56
C SER A 1248 -12.68 4.30 25.46
N VAL A 1249 -13.07 4.14 26.74
CA VAL A 1249 -13.19 5.22 27.73
C VAL A 1249 -11.85 5.92 27.98
N SER A 1250 -10.73 5.20 27.86
CA SER A 1250 -9.40 5.76 28.15
C SER A 1250 -8.86 6.71 27.07
N VAL A 1251 -9.34 6.62 25.83
CA VAL A 1251 -8.87 7.46 24.72
C VAL A 1251 -9.59 8.83 24.71
N VAL A 1252 -10.86 8.84 25.11
CA VAL A 1252 -11.71 10.05 25.15
C VAL A 1252 -11.29 11.02 26.27
N MET A 1253 -10.62 10.53 27.32
CA MET A 1253 -10.23 11.32 28.51
C MET A 1253 -8.92 12.13 28.39
N LEU A 1254 -8.29 12.21 27.21
CA LEU A 1254 -6.95 12.82 27.05
C LEU A 1254 -6.82 13.91 25.97
N CYS A 1255 -7.91 14.29 25.31
CA CYS A 1255 -8.02 15.53 24.53
C CYS A 1255 -9.07 16.49 25.14
N LEU A 1256 -9.28 16.35 26.45
CA LEU A 1256 -10.00 17.25 27.36
C LEU A 1256 -9.01 17.72 28.45
#